data_AF-A0A193CBU0-F1
#
_entry.id   AF-A0A193CBU0-F1
#
_cell.length_a   1.000
_cell.length_b   1.000
_cell.length_c   1.000
_cell.angle_alpha   90.00
_cell.angle_beta   90.00
_cell.angle_gamma   90.00
#
_symmetry.space_group_name_H-M   'P 1'
#
loop_
_entity.id
_entity.type
_entity.pdbx_description
1 polymer ?
#
loop_
_entity_poly.entity_id
_entity_poly.type
_entity_poly.pdbx_seq_one_letter_code
_entity_poly.pdbx_strand_id
1 'polypeptide(L)'
;MVVASQCEALNLLSFLPDAGKQLSSALLDPGIGGCVPALADGRGLLVDPTMVELDDALVEAFERASEDEATLFLSLVGHGEYADDDFYFLTKDTSLPVDSRKSFLFAQRIKELLGRYSTLDGLVILLDTCHAGIGAMQAGRRWLRIVGEAGKRFDLLTASDDRVAANGCFSRSLVTVLRSGHESLGERVRCADLKRVIAGLCPLQTAVHLGFDGTREVTEADQGLWIALNSSPAWRRSPLAGNPAAPLIERLTKDYEPDPRLGKTVGHLLTGARLVAITGAERSGKSTMLAALARPSVAGAYVPPEFLHAVLFATRGQSAEQLARELARQLRRTVPGFGEAGERFSSGLDDDARSRASAFDLALLGPLRTLAPQWTDGHVRIAVDGLDDLDPDVGARLSDFLRILSADPALEWVKTVLATRERNTLTAAAVTVDMYATGRTWVSGDHAQPVRTQVVAGRPLPAGEHQRPPEGSPTSPKLTPGTLIIDVPGQPPVKHELSYGLVTLGRSRKAALRLTDSRVSRLHCEIRWDGETAWLSDLDSANGTFLNGHRVLNAVLTHRDVVRLGDSTVTFISVTQEERWPEADESTGAAASPLPARAILLDLLQLAAVRGPIPISILTKASAAGGGPDRRVHVRDVLAELGASVSRARAGLAEETVLWTGKTSLTFPDAATRLRLRLAEATSEVAPVTGDDEPTLEQSYAAANEAEYFWFAGLHEDALQALERRASPLPVENRERWAAWAYRAARQLGETHRITLRCKARHATWTGKAGDAATALRRLEELLPVVTATLGEGDEDVVSVRDDIAFWSARK
;
A
#
# COMPACT_ATOMS: atom_id res chain seq x y z
N MET A 1 6.70 22.56 16.84
CA MET A 1 5.69 22.65 17.91
C MET A 1 4.56 21.67 17.63
N VAL A 2 4.06 21.01 18.67
CA VAL A 2 2.80 20.23 18.67
C VAL A 2 1.82 20.91 19.62
N VAL A 3 0.56 20.99 19.24
CA VAL A 3 -0.55 21.49 20.05
C VAL A 3 -1.56 20.37 20.20
N ALA A 4 -1.91 20.01 21.42
CA ALA A 4 -3.01 19.11 21.75
C ALA A 4 -4.05 19.90 22.55
N SER A 5 -5.27 20.09 22.05
CA SER A 5 -6.26 20.95 22.72
C SER A 5 -7.65 20.31 22.82
N GLN A 6 -8.08 20.08 24.05
CA GLN A 6 -9.46 19.79 24.43
C GLN A 6 -10.19 21.11 24.74
N CYS A 7 -11.19 21.44 23.93
CA CYS A 7 -12.12 22.53 24.22
C CYS A 7 -13.08 22.14 25.35
N GLU A 8 -13.22 22.96 26.41
CA GLU A 8 -14.10 22.65 27.56
C GLU A 8 -15.60 22.67 27.19
N ALA A 9 -15.97 23.34 26.10
CA ALA A 9 -17.34 23.38 25.57
C ALA A 9 -17.74 22.13 24.76
N LEU A 10 -16.83 21.17 24.56
CA LEU A 10 -17.05 19.99 23.71
C LEU A 10 -16.73 18.66 24.41
N ASN A 11 -17.13 17.56 23.77
CA ASN A 11 -16.91 16.20 24.24
C ASN A 11 -15.42 15.90 24.48
N LEU A 12 -15.11 15.14 25.54
CA LEU A 12 -13.74 14.78 25.89
C LEU A 12 -13.11 13.82 24.87
N LEU A 13 -12.04 14.25 24.21
CA LEU A 13 -11.19 13.42 23.36
C LEU A 13 -10.04 12.84 24.20
N SER A 14 -10.32 11.74 24.90
CA SER A 14 -9.41 11.09 25.85
C SER A 14 -8.03 10.71 25.29
N PHE A 15 -7.88 10.62 23.97
CA PHE A 15 -6.61 10.30 23.30
C PHE A 15 -5.64 11.49 23.19
N LEU A 16 -6.09 12.74 23.34
CA LEU A 16 -5.30 13.94 23.02
C LEU A 16 -3.98 14.05 23.79
N PRO A 17 -3.93 13.86 25.13
CA PRO A 17 -2.69 14.07 25.88
C PRO A 17 -1.58 13.11 25.43
N ASP A 18 -1.93 11.87 25.09
CA ASP A 18 -0.95 10.86 24.71
C ASP A 18 -0.60 10.94 23.22
N ALA A 19 -1.54 11.28 22.33
CA ALA A 19 -1.23 11.59 20.94
C ALA A 19 -0.24 12.76 20.82
N GLY A 20 -0.49 13.86 21.55
CA GLY A 20 0.39 15.03 21.60
C GLY A 20 1.79 14.70 22.13
N LYS A 21 1.89 13.99 23.26
CA LYS A 21 3.17 13.53 23.83
C LYS A 21 3.94 12.61 22.87
N GLN A 22 3.27 11.59 22.32
CA GLN A 22 3.92 10.58 21.47
C GLN A 22 4.43 11.19 20.15
N LEU A 23 3.67 12.12 19.56
CA LEU A 23 4.07 12.85 18.36
C LEU A 23 5.18 13.86 18.63
N SER A 24 5.06 14.69 19.67
CA SER A 24 6.13 15.62 20.04
C SER A 24 7.43 14.88 20.36
N SER A 25 7.35 13.73 21.03
CA SER A 25 8.53 12.88 21.28
C SER A 25 9.09 12.24 20.01
N ALA A 26 8.28 11.97 18.98
CA ALA A 26 8.78 11.38 17.72
C ALA A 26 9.48 12.44 16.84
N LEU A 27 8.99 13.68 16.87
CA LEU A 27 9.61 14.80 16.15
C LEU A 27 10.93 15.24 16.80
N LEU A 28 10.99 15.28 18.14
CA LEU A 28 12.21 15.65 18.89
C LEU A 28 13.25 14.51 18.99
N ASP A 29 12.94 13.29 18.54
CA ASP A 29 13.88 12.17 18.59
C ASP A 29 14.99 12.35 17.51
N PRO A 30 16.28 12.42 17.90
CA PRO A 30 17.38 12.64 16.95
C PRO A 30 17.58 11.55 15.90
N GLY A 31 17.02 10.35 16.12
CA GLY A 31 17.04 9.23 15.17
C GLY A 31 15.78 9.11 14.31
N ILE A 32 14.81 10.03 14.46
CA ILE A 32 13.54 10.05 13.73
C ILE A 32 13.32 11.44 13.11
N GLY A 33 12.77 12.40 13.86
CA GLY A 33 12.46 13.74 13.35
C GLY A 33 13.65 14.71 13.40
N GLY A 34 14.49 14.61 14.43
CA GLY A 34 15.63 15.51 14.64
C GLY A 34 15.26 16.98 14.88
N CYS A 35 13.99 17.30 15.15
CA CYS A 35 13.54 18.66 15.39
C CYS A 35 14.08 19.22 16.72
N VAL A 36 14.32 20.53 16.76
CA VAL A 36 14.49 21.28 18.02
C VAL A 36 13.14 21.76 18.56
N PRO A 37 12.99 22.00 19.88
CA PRO A 37 11.83 22.70 20.42
C PRO A 37 11.74 24.12 19.85
N ALA A 38 10.54 24.54 19.44
CA ALA A 38 10.32 25.86 18.85
C ALA A 38 10.18 26.96 19.91
N LEU A 39 9.74 26.63 21.13
CA LEU A 39 9.61 27.57 22.24
C LEU A 39 10.93 27.68 23.01
N ALA A 40 11.26 28.87 23.50
CA ALA A 40 12.51 29.18 24.19
C ALA A 40 12.61 28.51 25.57
N ASP A 41 11.47 28.20 26.19
CA ASP A 41 11.40 27.38 27.41
C ASP A 41 11.71 25.88 27.19
N GLY A 42 11.93 25.47 25.94
CA GLY A 42 12.27 24.10 25.55
C GLY A 42 11.07 23.18 25.33
N ARG A 43 9.82 23.66 25.44
CA ARG A 43 8.63 22.84 25.15
C ARG A 43 8.49 22.57 23.65
N GLY A 44 8.38 21.28 23.32
CA GLY A 44 7.92 20.82 22.00
C GLY A 44 6.40 20.70 21.88
N LEU A 45 5.70 20.62 23.02
CA LEU A 45 4.26 20.35 23.13
C LEU A 45 3.57 21.41 23.99
N LEU A 46 2.45 21.92 23.48
CA LEU A 46 1.48 22.76 24.18
C LEU A 46 0.20 21.94 24.40
N VAL A 47 -0.30 21.88 25.64
CA VAL A 47 -1.48 21.08 26.02
C VAL A 47 -2.56 22.01 26.56
N ASP A 48 -3.78 21.87 26.04
CA ASP A 48 -4.99 22.62 26.40
C ASP A 48 -4.77 24.14 26.59
N PRO A 49 -4.12 24.84 25.63
CA PRO A 49 -3.90 26.28 25.73
C PRO A 49 -5.19 27.08 25.61
N THR A 50 -5.18 28.29 26.17
CA THR A 50 -6.10 29.37 25.81
C THR A 50 -5.81 29.94 24.42
N MET A 51 -6.73 30.76 23.90
CA MET A 51 -6.53 31.48 22.63
C MET A 51 -5.28 32.37 22.63
N VAL A 52 -4.93 32.97 23.78
CA VAL A 52 -3.77 33.87 23.92
C VAL A 52 -2.47 33.07 23.97
N GLU A 53 -2.40 32.03 24.80
CA GLU A 53 -1.21 31.17 24.91
C GLU A 53 -0.86 30.47 23.59
N LEU A 54 -1.87 30.15 22.76
CA LEU A 54 -1.66 29.61 21.42
C LEU A 54 -1.09 30.66 20.45
N ASP A 55 -1.55 31.92 20.52
CA ASP A 55 -1.05 32.98 19.64
C ASP A 55 0.39 33.38 19.98
N ASP A 56 0.68 33.59 21.27
CA ASP A 56 2.02 33.93 21.76
C ASP A 56 3.03 32.83 21.37
N ALA A 57 2.67 31.55 21.58
CA ALA A 57 3.50 30.40 21.20
C ALA A 57 3.67 30.26 19.68
N LEU A 58 2.71 30.70 18.87
CA LEU A 58 2.85 30.73 17.41
C LEU A 58 3.74 31.89 16.94
N VAL A 59 3.63 33.08 17.55
CA VAL A 59 4.54 34.20 17.28
C VAL A 59 5.97 33.80 17.60
N GLU A 60 6.22 33.26 18.81
CA GLU A 60 7.54 32.79 19.26
C GLU A 60 8.12 31.71 18.33
N ALA A 61 7.32 30.70 17.97
CA ALA A 61 7.75 29.60 17.10
C ALA A 61 8.09 30.05 15.67
N PHE A 62 7.37 31.05 15.12
CA PHE A 62 7.68 31.64 13.82
C PHE A 62 8.90 32.56 13.87
N GLU A 63 9.04 33.36 14.93
CA GLU A 63 10.16 34.28 15.14
C GLU A 63 11.48 33.50 15.18
N ARG A 64 11.58 32.52 16.10
CA ARG A 64 12.78 31.68 16.25
C ARG A 64 13.11 30.89 14.99
N ALA A 65 12.14 30.23 14.36
CA ALA A 65 12.38 29.47 13.13
C ALA A 65 12.84 30.36 11.96
N SER A 66 12.61 31.67 12.04
CA SER A 66 13.04 32.65 11.05
C SER A 66 14.39 33.29 11.39
N GLU A 67 14.76 33.36 12.66
CA GLU A 67 16.13 33.67 13.11
C GLU A 67 17.11 32.51 12.78
N ASP A 68 16.66 31.27 12.94
CA ASP A 68 17.42 30.04 12.63
C ASP A 68 17.45 29.70 11.12
N GLU A 69 16.81 30.50 10.24
CA GLU A 69 16.57 30.21 8.80
C GLU A 69 16.06 28.77 8.53
N ALA A 70 15.15 28.29 9.38
CA ALA A 70 14.75 26.89 9.47
C ALA A 70 13.33 26.61 8.91
N THR A 71 13.06 25.33 8.61
CA THR A 71 11.69 24.86 8.35
C THR A 71 10.96 24.70 9.70
N LEU A 72 9.83 25.39 9.87
CA LEU A 72 8.96 25.25 11.05
C LEU A 72 8.01 24.05 10.88
N PHE A 73 8.02 23.15 11.85
CA PHE A 73 7.04 22.06 11.98
C PHE A 73 5.96 22.44 12.99
N LEU A 74 4.70 22.39 12.57
CA LEU A 74 3.54 22.66 13.39
C LEU A 74 2.55 21.50 13.28
N SER A 75 2.17 20.89 14.40
CA SER A 75 1.05 19.93 14.42
C SER A 75 -0.02 20.40 15.40
N LEU A 76 -1.29 20.33 14.99
CA LEU A 76 -2.43 20.61 15.85
C LEU A 76 -3.38 19.41 15.85
N VAL A 77 -3.72 18.95 17.06
CA VAL A 77 -4.59 17.81 17.33
C VAL A 77 -5.63 18.26 18.34
N GLY A 78 -6.92 18.03 18.06
CA GLY A 78 -7.98 18.58 18.92
C GLY A 78 -9.31 18.74 18.20
N HIS A 79 -10.10 19.71 18.68
CA HIS A 79 -11.35 20.08 18.03
C HIS A 79 -11.12 21.19 17.00
N GLY A 80 -11.95 21.21 15.96
CA GLY A 80 -11.94 22.23 14.91
C GLY A 80 -13.35 22.45 14.40
N GLU A 81 -13.65 23.69 14.02
CA GLU A 81 -14.97 24.11 13.53
C GLU A 81 -14.81 24.82 12.19
N TYR A 82 -15.81 24.69 11.32
CA TYR A 82 -15.86 25.40 10.04
C TYR A 82 -17.12 26.27 9.97
N ALA A 83 -16.94 27.58 9.90
CA ALA A 83 -18.01 28.57 9.94
C ALA A 83 -17.63 29.83 9.14
N ASP A 84 -18.61 30.50 8.54
CA ASP A 84 -18.43 31.74 7.75
C ASP A 84 -17.29 31.65 6.70
N ASP A 85 -17.26 30.54 5.96
CA ASP A 85 -16.24 30.12 4.97
C ASP A 85 -14.80 29.91 5.52
N ASP A 86 -14.59 30.01 6.83
CA ASP A 86 -13.27 29.98 7.47
C ASP A 86 -13.11 28.86 8.54
N PHE A 87 -11.87 28.44 8.79
CA PHE A 87 -11.54 27.34 9.71
C PHE A 87 -10.98 27.84 11.05
N TYR A 88 -11.58 27.36 12.14
CA TYR A 88 -11.22 27.68 13.52
C TYR A 88 -10.59 26.47 14.21
N PHE A 89 -9.44 26.68 14.85
CA PHE A 89 -8.91 25.74 15.83
C PHE A 89 -9.52 26.06 17.19
N LEU A 90 -10.07 25.05 17.87
CA LEU A 90 -10.80 25.27 19.11
C LEU A 90 -9.86 25.08 20.31
N THR A 91 -9.51 26.19 20.94
CA THR A 91 -8.72 26.22 22.18
C THR A 91 -9.55 25.80 23.39
N LYS A 92 -8.88 25.56 24.52
CA LYS A 92 -9.50 25.13 25.78
C LYS A 92 -10.69 26.00 26.18
N ASP A 93 -10.49 27.31 26.09
CA ASP A 93 -11.41 28.39 26.46
C ASP A 93 -12.38 28.81 25.35
N THR A 94 -12.31 28.22 24.15
CA THR A 94 -13.18 28.63 23.03
C THR A 94 -14.66 28.39 23.36
N SER A 95 -15.46 29.45 23.29
CA SER A 95 -16.91 29.38 23.39
C SER A 95 -17.55 29.06 22.03
N LEU A 96 -18.73 28.43 22.04
CA LEU A 96 -19.53 28.16 20.84
C LEU A 96 -20.83 29.00 20.84
N PRO A 97 -21.34 29.44 19.67
CA PRO A 97 -20.73 29.33 18.34
C PRO A 97 -19.45 30.16 18.22
N VAL A 98 -18.59 29.80 17.26
CA VAL A 98 -17.30 30.47 17.04
C VAL A 98 -17.46 31.90 16.53
N ASP A 99 -16.53 32.78 16.90
CA ASP A 99 -16.47 34.19 16.48
C ASP A 99 -15.00 34.61 16.35
N SER A 100 -14.64 35.34 15.30
CA SER A 100 -13.24 35.71 15.01
C SER A 100 -12.56 36.62 16.05
N ARG A 101 -13.29 37.09 17.07
CA ARG A 101 -12.75 37.85 18.22
C ARG A 101 -12.57 36.99 19.49
N LYS A 102 -12.99 35.72 19.45
CA LYS A 102 -13.05 34.80 20.62
C LYS A 102 -12.64 33.35 20.33
N SER A 103 -12.40 33.01 19.07
CA SER A 103 -12.08 31.66 18.59
C SER A 103 -10.86 31.76 17.67
N PHE A 104 -9.91 30.83 17.76
CA PHE A 104 -8.64 30.96 17.06
C PHE A 104 -8.79 30.74 15.54
N LEU A 105 -8.85 31.84 14.78
CA LEU A 105 -8.95 31.86 13.31
C LEU A 105 -7.61 31.48 12.67
N PHE A 106 -7.30 30.19 12.72
CA PHE A 106 -6.02 29.60 12.32
C PHE A 106 -5.57 30.00 10.91
N ALA A 107 -6.53 29.99 9.96
CA ALA A 107 -6.33 30.35 8.55
C ALA A 107 -5.65 31.72 8.35
N GLN A 108 -6.26 32.76 8.91
CA GLN A 108 -5.81 34.14 8.77
C GLN A 108 -4.53 34.39 9.58
N ARG A 109 -4.36 33.72 10.73
CA ARG A 109 -3.18 33.96 11.57
C ARG A 109 -1.89 33.38 10.99
N ILE A 110 -1.92 32.17 10.43
CA ILE A 110 -0.76 31.59 9.73
C ILE A 110 -0.31 32.46 8.55
N LYS A 111 -1.26 33.05 7.80
CA LYS A 111 -0.98 34.04 6.76
C LYS A 111 -0.21 35.26 7.29
N GLU A 112 -0.68 35.86 8.38
CA GLU A 112 -0.06 37.05 8.96
C GLU A 112 1.37 36.78 9.41
N LEU A 113 1.60 35.63 10.03
CA LEU A 113 2.93 35.19 10.46
C LEU A 113 3.85 34.94 9.26
N LEU A 114 3.41 34.23 8.22
CA LEU A 114 4.18 34.06 6.97
C LEU A 114 4.51 35.39 6.27
N GLY A 115 3.61 36.38 6.34
CA GLY A 115 3.85 37.72 5.78
C GLY A 115 4.81 38.59 6.62
N ARG A 116 4.87 38.38 7.94
CA ARG A 116 5.78 39.07 8.86
C ARG A 116 7.19 38.47 8.86
N TYR A 117 7.28 37.14 8.82
CA TYR A 117 8.51 36.39 9.07
C TYR A 117 9.13 35.86 7.77
N SER A 118 9.75 36.79 7.03
CA SER A 118 10.19 36.59 5.64
C SER A 118 11.49 35.80 5.46
N THR A 119 12.21 35.44 6.52
CA THR A 119 13.41 34.56 6.45
C THR A 119 13.12 33.08 6.66
N LEU A 120 11.91 32.69 7.10
CA LEU A 120 11.50 31.29 7.28
C LEU A 120 11.77 30.44 6.01
N ASP A 121 12.49 29.32 6.15
CA ASP A 121 12.86 28.46 5.01
C ASP A 121 11.67 27.65 4.47
N GLY A 122 10.78 27.22 5.36
CA GLY A 122 9.54 26.54 5.01
C GLY A 122 8.61 26.31 6.19
N LEU A 123 7.37 25.89 5.92
CA LEU A 123 6.36 25.58 6.92
C LEU A 123 5.66 24.26 6.62
N VAL A 124 5.69 23.33 7.57
CA VAL A 124 5.01 22.02 7.49
C VAL A 124 3.93 21.95 8.57
N ILE A 125 2.68 21.78 8.16
CA ILE A 125 1.51 21.74 9.05
C ILE A 125 0.84 20.36 9.01
N LEU A 126 0.60 19.77 10.19
CA LEU A 126 -0.14 18.51 10.36
C LEU A 126 -1.40 18.77 11.21
N LEU A 127 -2.59 18.57 10.64
CA LEU A 127 -3.87 18.99 11.25
C LEU A 127 -4.84 17.82 11.42
N ASP A 128 -5.01 17.34 12.67
CA ASP A 128 -5.91 16.24 13.05
C ASP A 128 -7.05 16.78 13.93
N THR A 129 -8.02 17.42 13.28
CA THR A 129 -9.22 17.99 13.92
C THR A 129 -10.47 17.74 13.07
N CYS A 130 -11.64 17.89 13.69
CA CYS A 130 -12.93 17.84 13.01
C CYS A 130 -13.00 18.87 11.87
N HIS A 131 -13.61 18.50 10.74
CA HIS A 131 -13.83 19.34 9.56
C HIS A 131 -12.58 20.00 8.91
N ALA A 132 -11.37 19.70 9.40
CA ALA A 132 -10.09 20.28 8.93
C ALA A 132 -9.91 20.24 7.41
N GLY A 133 -10.13 19.10 6.77
CA GLY A 133 -10.01 18.99 5.31
C GLY A 133 -11.14 19.64 4.51
N ILE A 134 -12.31 19.89 5.11
CA ILE A 134 -13.37 20.69 4.46
C ILE A 134 -12.86 22.13 4.34
N GLY A 135 -12.45 22.71 5.47
CA GLY A 135 -11.85 24.03 5.53
C GLY A 135 -10.59 24.13 4.66
N ALA A 136 -9.68 23.14 4.73
CA ALA A 136 -8.48 23.13 3.91
C ALA A 136 -8.76 22.97 2.41
N MET A 137 -9.79 22.25 1.97
CA MET A 137 -10.14 22.18 0.54
C MET A 137 -10.86 23.44 0.05
N GLN A 138 -11.81 23.97 0.82
CA GLN A 138 -12.60 25.14 0.44
C GLN A 138 -11.76 26.43 0.52
N ALA A 139 -11.06 26.63 1.63
CA ALA A 139 -10.13 27.75 1.79
C ALA A 139 -8.78 27.50 1.07
N GLY A 140 -8.43 26.28 0.68
CA GLY A 140 -7.14 25.93 0.06
C GLY A 140 -6.79 26.76 -1.18
N ARG A 141 -7.77 27.01 -2.07
CA ARG A 141 -7.58 27.89 -3.24
C ARG A 141 -7.33 29.37 -2.87
N ARG A 142 -7.77 29.78 -1.68
CA ARG A 142 -7.55 31.11 -1.09
C ARG A 142 -6.19 31.16 -0.39
N TRP A 143 -5.87 30.14 0.42
CA TRP A 143 -4.60 29.98 1.13
C TRP A 143 -3.41 29.83 0.18
N LEU A 144 -3.46 28.94 -0.82
CA LEU A 144 -2.36 28.72 -1.76
C LEU A 144 -2.02 29.97 -2.57
N ARG A 145 -3.03 30.77 -2.94
CA ARG A 145 -2.78 32.10 -3.55
C ARG A 145 -2.09 33.05 -2.57
N ILE A 146 -2.58 33.11 -1.34
CA ILE A 146 -2.06 33.97 -0.26
C ILE A 146 -0.62 33.60 0.15
N VAL A 147 -0.29 32.32 0.24
CA VAL A 147 1.05 31.81 0.58
C VAL A 147 1.98 31.92 -0.64
N GLY A 148 1.47 31.73 -1.84
CA GLY A 148 2.20 31.99 -3.09
C GLY A 148 2.56 33.45 -3.29
N GLU A 149 1.71 34.39 -2.85
CA GLU A 149 2.02 35.83 -2.79
C GLU A 149 3.19 36.16 -1.82
N ALA A 150 3.53 35.26 -0.89
CA ALA A 150 4.70 35.36 -0.01
C ALA A 150 5.94 34.58 -0.54
N GLY A 151 5.80 33.77 -1.58
CA GLY A 151 6.91 33.01 -2.19
C GLY A 151 7.54 31.94 -1.28
N LYS A 152 6.82 31.46 -0.25
CA LYS A 152 7.36 30.52 0.75
C LYS A 152 6.98 29.06 0.49
N ARG A 153 7.89 28.16 0.86
CA ARG A 153 7.72 26.70 0.73
C ARG A 153 6.77 26.22 1.83
N PHE A 154 5.72 25.49 1.46
CA PHE A 154 4.63 25.14 2.37
C PHE A 154 4.11 23.73 2.09
N ASP A 155 3.83 22.97 3.14
CA ASP A 155 3.24 21.63 3.04
C ASP A 155 2.21 21.44 4.18
N LEU A 156 0.98 21.04 3.83
CA LEU A 156 -0.13 20.82 4.75
C LEU A 156 -0.71 19.42 4.54
N LEU A 157 -0.72 18.61 5.60
CA LEU A 157 -1.44 17.34 5.68
C LEU A 157 -2.55 17.42 6.71
N THR A 158 -3.81 17.20 6.31
CA THR A 158 -4.95 17.18 7.22
C THR A 158 -5.63 15.81 7.25
N ALA A 159 -6.19 15.47 8.40
CA ALA A 159 -7.28 14.50 8.46
C ALA A 159 -8.57 15.12 7.91
N SER A 160 -9.49 14.31 7.37
CA SER A 160 -10.84 14.77 7.03
C SER A 160 -11.88 13.64 7.04
N ASP A 161 -13.00 13.91 7.70
CA ASP A 161 -14.31 13.28 7.51
C ASP A 161 -15.34 14.34 7.95
N ASP A 162 -16.62 14.14 7.65
CA ASP A 162 -17.74 14.94 8.17
C ASP A 162 -18.04 14.62 9.66
N ARG A 163 -17.05 14.11 10.40
CA ARG A 163 -17.20 13.50 11.73
C ARG A 163 -16.03 13.81 12.66
N VAL A 164 -16.28 13.59 13.96
CA VAL A 164 -15.32 13.75 15.05
C VAL A 164 -14.04 12.95 14.78
N ALA A 165 -12.87 13.55 15.07
CA ALA A 165 -11.56 12.94 14.85
C ALA A 165 -11.49 11.52 15.46
N ALA A 166 -11.37 10.51 14.59
CA ALA A 166 -11.77 9.13 14.89
C ALA A 166 -10.85 8.42 15.90
N ASN A 167 -11.05 8.68 17.20
CA ASN A 167 -10.18 8.25 18.31
C ASN A 167 -8.67 8.52 18.03
N GLY A 168 -8.38 9.63 17.35
CA GLY A 168 -7.02 10.03 16.98
C GLY A 168 -6.33 9.07 16.01
N CYS A 169 -7.07 8.38 15.13
CA CYS A 169 -6.50 7.40 14.21
C CYS A 169 -5.37 8.00 13.36
N PHE A 170 -5.56 9.19 12.76
CA PHE A 170 -4.53 9.89 12.01
C PHE A 170 -3.29 10.14 12.86
N SER A 171 -3.40 10.79 14.03
CA SER A 171 -2.25 11.05 14.92
C SER A 171 -1.54 9.78 15.39
N ARG A 172 -2.28 8.73 15.73
CA ARG A 172 -1.72 7.43 16.15
C ARG A 172 -1.00 6.74 14.99
N SER A 173 -1.58 6.73 13.80
CA SER A 173 -0.98 6.15 12.59
C SER A 173 0.25 6.93 12.13
N LEU A 174 0.21 8.26 12.22
CA LEU A 174 1.37 9.13 12.01
C LEU A 174 2.51 8.75 12.96
N VAL A 175 2.26 8.70 14.28
CA VAL A 175 3.25 8.26 15.27
C VAL A 175 3.81 6.87 14.95
N THR A 176 2.96 5.91 14.57
CA THR A 176 3.38 4.56 14.16
C THR A 176 4.31 4.61 12.95
N VAL A 177 3.97 5.36 11.90
CA VAL A 177 4.80 5.47 10.68
C VAL A 177 6.11 6.22 10.94
N LEU A 178 6.14 7.24 11.81
CA LEU A 178 7.40 7.92 12.17
C LEU A 178 8.34 6.98 12.95
N ARG A 179 7.81 6.23 13.94
CA ARG A 179 8.62 5.37 14.81
C ARG A 179 9.00 4.02 14.20
N SER A 180 8.10 3.39 13.43
CA SER A 180 8.33 2.09 12.79
C SER A 180 8.82 2.22 11.34
N GLY A 181 8.64 3.38 10.71
CA GLY A 181 8.82 3.58 9.28
C GLY A 181 7.76 2.87 8.44
N HIS A 182 7.93 2.94 7.12
CA HIS A 182 7.11 2.19 6.17
C HIS A 182 7.89 1.92 4.88
N GLU A 183 7.79 0.71 4.33
CA GLU A 183 8.66 0.22 3.24
C GLU A 183 8.38 0.91 1.89
N SER A 184 7.19 1.50 1.72
CA SER A 184 6.82 2.27 0.54
C SER A 184 7.35 3.72 0.53
N LEU A 185 8.05 4.16 1.59
CA LEU A 185 8.56 5.52 1.74
C LEU A 185 10.03 5.62 1.31
N GLY A 186 10.48 6.84 0.98
CA GLY A 186 11.89 7.14 0.68
C GLY A 186 12.78 7.15 1.93
N GLU A 187 13.92 7.82 1.86
CA GLU A 187 14.73 8.14 3.06
C GLU A 187 13.98 9.07 4.02
N ARG A 188 13.13 9.93 3.47
CA ARG A 188 12.44 11.01 4.17
C ARG A 188 10.93 10.82 4.09
N VAL A 189 10.27 10.94 5.24
CA VAL A 189 8.82 10.85 5.39
C VAL A 189 8.20 12.21 5.05
N ARG A 190 7.50 12.31 3.91
CA ARG A 190 6.86 13.53 3.41
C ARG A 190 5.34 13.47 3.55
N CYS A 191 4.66 14.61 3.64
CA CYS A 191 3.19 14.67 3.77
C CYS A 191 2.45 13.96 2.62
N ALA A 192 2.85 14.23 1.37
CA ALA A 192 2.24 13.59 0.19
C ALA A 192 2.38 12.05 0.18
N ASP A 193 3.46 11.52 0.75
CA ASP A 193 3.67 10.08 0.88
C ASP A 193 2.88 9.50 2.07
N LEU A 194 2.86 10.20 3.21
CA LEU A 194 2.02 9.87 4.37
C LEU A 194 0.54 9.81 4.02
N LYS A 195 0.03 10.71 3.16
CA LYS A 195 -1.37 10.69 2.68
C LYS A 195 -1.78 9.30 2.18
N ARG A 196 -0.90 8.60 1.44
CA ARG A 196 -1.18 7.25 0.92
C ARG A 196 -1.16 6.19 2.02
N VAL A 197 -0.21 6.27 2.95
CA VAL A 197 -0.06 5.29 4.04
C VAL A 197 -1.17 5.44 5.08
N ILE A 198 -1.44 6.67 5.54
CA ILE A 198 -2.47 6.96 6.54
C ILE A 198 -3.88 6.66 6.00
N ALA A 199 -4.16 6.87 4.71
CA ALA A 199 -5.45 6.46 4.12
C ALA A 199 -5.66 4.93 4.15
N GLY A 200 -4.59 4.13 4.17
CA GLY A 200 -4.67 2.67 4.37
C GLY A 200 -4.82 2.26 5.83
N LEU A 201 -4.19 2.98 6.76
CA LEU A 201 -4.25 2.71 8.21
C LEU A 201 -5.55 3.24 8.86
N CYS A 202 -6.10 4.33 8.33
CA CYS A 202 -7.31 5.00 8.79
C CYS A 202 -8.34 5.12 7.65
N PRO A 203 -8.94 4.02 7.18
CA PRO A 203 -9.90 4.03 6.06
C PRO A 203 -11.22 4.78 6.35
N LEU A 204 -11.40 5.29 7.58
CA LEU A 204 -12.49 6.18 7.98
C LEU A 204 -12.12 7.68 7.94
N GLN A 205 -10.86 8.04 7.66
CA GLN A 205 -10.41 9.42 7.51
C GLN A 205 -9.75 9.60 6.12
N THR A 206 -10.29 10.51 5.32
CA THR A 206 -9.69 10.92 4.04
C THR A 206 -8.55 11.91 4.32
N ALA A 207 -7.31 11.50 4.11
CA ALA A 207 -6.16 12.41 4.26
C ALA A 207 -6.07 13.40 3.07
N VAL A 208 -6.03 14.71 3.34
CA VAL A 208 -5.87 15.77 2.34
C VAL A 208 -4.45 16.34 2.43
N HIS A 209 -3.79 16.54 1.29
CA HIS A 209 -2.45 17.12 1.16
C HIS A 209 -2.52 18.32 0.24
N LEU A 210 -1.92 19.44 0.64
CA LEU A 210 -1.75 20.65 -0.15
C LEU A 210 -0.30 21.14 0.01
N GLY A 211 0.47 21.14 -1.09
CA GLY A 211 1.86 21.59 -1.11
C GLY A 211 2.07 22.79 -2.03
N PHE A 212 3.09 23.61 -1.72
CA PHE A 212 3.51 24.74 -2.54
C PHE A 212 5.04 24.87 -2.53
N ASP A 213 5.68 24.84 -3.69
CA ASP A 213 7.16 24.76 -3.84
C ASP A 213 7.89 26.12 -3.78
N GLY A 214 7.19 27.17 -3.35
CA GLY A 214 7.65 28.57 -3.42
C GLY A 214 7.32 29.25 -4.76
N THR A 215 6.98 28.49 -5.80
CA THR A 215 6.62 29.03 -7.14
C THR A 215 5.21 28.64 -7.61
N ARG A 216 4.71 27.46 -7.20
CA ARG A 216 3.41 26.90 -7.63
C ARG A 216 2.87 25.89 -6.63
N GLU A 217 1.57 25.60 -6.74
CA GLU A 217 0.94 24.44 -6.11
C GLU A 217 1.59 23.15 -6.63
N VAL A 218 1.87 22.23 -5.72
CA VAL A 218 2.43 20.90 -6.02
C VAL A 218 1.56 19.80 -5.40
N THR A 219 1.13 18.87 -6.25
CA THR A 219 0.33 17.69 -5.87
C THR A 219 1.16 16.63 -5.13
N GLU A 220 2.49 16.75 -5.21
CA GLU A 220 3.51 15.97 -4.52
C GLU A 220 4.28 16.90 -3.58
N ALA A 221 4.81 16.39 -2.47
CA ALA A 221 5.56 17.21 -1.53
C ALA A 221 6.89 17.70 -2.12
N ASP A 222 7.31 18.90 -1.73
CA ASP A 222 8.66 19.41 -1.98
C ASP A 222 9.69 18.42 -1.41
N GLN A 223 10.72 18.05 -2.20
CA GLN A 223 11.75 17.10 -1.73
C GLN A 223 12.59 17.65 -0.57
N GLY A 224 12.60 18.98 -0.38
CA GLY A 224 13.20 19.67 0.76
C GLY A 224 12.34 19.71 2.02
N LEU A 225 11.02 19.49 1.95
CA LEU A 225 10.12 19.46 3.11
C LEU A 225 9.78 18.02 3.49
N TRP A 226 10.06 17.65 4.75
CA TRP A 226 9.92 16.28 5.26
C TRP A 226 9.91 16.27 6.78
N ILE A 227 9.17 15.33 7.38
CA ILE A 227 8.81 15.33 8.81
C ILE A 227 9.79 14.49 9.65
N ALA A 228 10.33 13.42 9.08
CA ALA A 228 11.28 12.51 9.74
C ALA A 228 12.06 11.65 8.74
N LEU A 229 13.12 11.01 9.22
CA LEU A 229 13.77 9.90 8.54
C LEU A 229 12.90 8.64 8.60
N ASN A 230 12.96 7.81 7.57
CA ASN A 230 12.21 6.55 7.51
C ASN A 230 12.81 5.50 8.46
N SER A 231 12.13 5.22 9.57
CA SER A 231 12.60 4.28 10.59
C SER A 231 12.54 2.80 10.19
N SER A 232 12.09 2.47 8.97
CA SER A 232 11.86 1.09 8.52
C SER A 232 13.14 0.25 8.59
N PRO A 233 13.11 -0.97 9.17
CA PRO A 233 14.27 -1.87 9.18
C PRO A 233 14.80 -2.18 7.77
N ALA A 234 13.90 -2.42 6.80
CA ALA A 234 14.26 -2.67 5.40
C ALA A 234 14.90 -1.43 4.75
N TRP A 235 14.47 -0.21 5.12
CA TRP A 235 15.14 1.00 4.67
C TRP A 235 16.51 1.19 5.37
N ARG A 236 16.62 0.94 6.68
CA ARG A 236 17.89 1.06 7.44
C ARG A 236 18.96 0.08 6.97
N ARG A 237 18.57 -1.02 6.32
CA ARG A 237 19.41 -2.00 5.62
C ARG A 237 19.56 -1.75 4.11
N SER A 238 19.00 -0.66 3.60
CA SER A 238 19.15 -0.27 2.19
C SER A 238 20.55 0.29 1.92
N PRO A 239 21.15 0.04 0.73
CA PRO A 239 22.36 0.73 0.30
C PRO A 239 22.16 2.25 0.12
N LEU A 240 20.91 2.73 0.14
CA LEU A 240 20.58 4.14 0.15
C LEU A 240 20.75 4.81 1.53
N ALA A 241 20.94 4.05 2.61
CA ALA A 241 20.85 4.59 3.96
C ALA A 241 21.89 5.69 4.25
N GLY A 242 21.48 6.95 4.32
CA GLY A 242 22.38 8.10 4.43
C GLY A 242 23.43 8.12 3.32
N ASN A 243 23.10 7.65 2.12
CA ASN A 243 23.99 7.60 0.96
C ASN A 243 23.99 8.98 0.28
N PRO A 244 25.15 9.61 0.01
CA PRO A 244 25.20 10.93 -0.63
C PRO A 244 24.54 10.96 -2.02
N ALA A 245 24.43 9.80 -2.69
CA ALA A 245 23.71 9.66 -3.95
C ALA A 245 22.19 9.44 -3.81
N ALA A 246 21.64 9.23 -2.60
CA ALA A 246 20.22 8.94 -2.40
C ALA A 246 19.28 10.03 -3.01
N PRO A 247 19.54 11.35 -2.90
CA PRO A 247 18.71 12.37 -3.56
C PRO A 247 18.82 12.34 -5.09
N LEU A 248 19.97 11.93 -5.65
CA LEU A 248 20.12 11.72 -7.09
C LEU A 248 19.34 10.47 -7.53
N ILE A 249 19.41 9.38 -6.77
CA ILE A 249 18.71 8.13 -7.02
C ILE A 249 17.18 8.32 -6.93
N GLU A 250 16.67 9.01 -5.91
CA GLU A 250 15.23 9.35 -5.79
C GLU A 250 14.76 10.16 -7.00
N ARG A 251 15.54 11.18 -7.43
CA ARG A 251 15.23 12.00 -8.60
C ARG A 251 15.29 11.24 -9.92
N LEU A 252 16.30 10.38 -10.12
CA LEU A 252 16.44 9.54 -11.33
C LEU A 252 15.34 8.49 -11.48
N THR A 253 14.64 8.16 -10.38
CA THR A 253 13.59 7.13 -10.33
C THR A 253 12.20 7.69 -10.07
N LYS A 254 12.02 9.01 -10.02
CA LYS A 254 10.74 9.64 -9.67
C LYS A 254 9.63 9.18 -10.63
N ASP A 255 9.86 9.34 -11.92
CA ASP A 255 8.89 9.07 -12.99
C ASP A 255 9.27 7.79 -13.78
N TYR A 256 9.81 6.78 -13.08
CA TYR A 256 10.36 5.57 -13.73
C TYR A 256 9.27 4.57 -14.15
N GLU A 257 9.02 4.46 -15.45
CA GLU A 257 8.28 3.34 -16.06
C GLU A 257 9.14 2.05 -16.02
N PRO A 258 8.66 0.91 -15.45
CA PRO A 258 9.46 -0.31 -15.31
C PRO A 258 9.88 -0.97 -16.64
N ASP A 259 11.15 -0.76 -17.03
CA ASP A 259 11.75 -1.33 -18.25
C ASP A 259 12.06 -2.84 -18.08
N PRO A 260 11.59 -3.73 -18.98
CA PRO A 260 11.92 -5.16 -18.98
C PRO A 260 13.43 -5.50 -18.98
N ARG A 261 14.30 -4.56 -19.38
CA ARG A 261 15.77 -4.70 -19.26
C ARG A 261 16.21 -4.80 -17.80
N LEU A 262 15.50 -4.20 -16.85
CA LEU A 262 15.78 -4.33 -15.40
C LEU A 262 15.62 -5.79 -14.95
N GLY A 263 14.54 -6.44 -15.38
CA GLY A 263 14.30 -7.87 -15.13
C GLY A 263 15.38 -8.77 -15.72
N LYS A 264 15.96 -8.41 -16.89
CA LYS A 264 17.11 -9.13 -17.46
C LYS A 264 18.37 -8.98 -16.60
N THR A 265 18.69 -7.75 -16.18
CA THR A 265 19.82 -7.45 -15.28
C THR A 265 19.72 -8.25 -13.97
N VAL A 266 18.55 -8.24 -13.32
CA VAL A 266 18.30 -9.05 -12.11
C VAL A 266 18.39 -10.55 -12.40
N GLY A 267 17.82 -11.01 -13.51
CA GLY A 267 17.89 -12.40 -13.95
C GLY A 267 19.33 -12.90 -14.05
N HIS A 268 20.22 -12.17 -14.73
CA HIS A 268 21.63 -12.55 -14.87
C HIS A 268 22.36 -12.62 -13.51
N LEU A 269 22.10 -11.67 -12.61
CA LEU A 269 22.65 -11.65 -11.24
C LEU A 269 22.12 -12.79 -10.37
N LEU A 270 20.93 -13.31 -10.64
CA LEU A 270 20.41 -14.52 -10.01
C LEU A 270 21.05 -15.78 -10.61
N THR A 271 21.05 -15.95 -11.93
CA THR A 271 21.45 -17.20 -12.60
C THR A 271 22.96 -17.48 -12.58
N GLY A 272 23.83 -16.49 -12.33
CA GLY A 272 25.26 -16.76 -12.12
C GLY A 272 26.24 -15.67 -12.58
N ALA A 273 25.81 -14.61 -13.24
CA ALA A 273 26.74 -13.58 -13.72
C ALA A 273 27.45 -12.88 -12.53
N ARG A 274 28.79 -12.89 -12.56
CA ARG A 274 29.63 -12.19 -11.56
C ARG A 274 29.74 -10.70 -11.82
N LEU A 275 29.67 -10.27 -13.08
CA LEU A 275 29.63 -8.87 -13.51
C LEU A 275 28.55 -8.71 -14.59
N VAL A 276 27.63 -7.77 -14.39
CA VAL A 276 26.64 -7.35 -15.41
C VAL A 276 26.87 -5.89 -15.76
N ALA A 277 27.07 -5.60 -17.04
CA ALA A 277 27.34 -4.27 -17.55
C ALA A 277 26.12 -3.68 -18.28
N ILE A 278 25.59 -2.57 -17.77
CA ILE A 278 24.55 -1.79 -18.42
C ILE A 278 25.26 -0.79 -19.34
N THR A 279 25.22 -1.04 -20.64
CA THR A 279 25.99 -0.32 -21.68
C THR A 279 25.12 0.61 -22.50
N GLY A 280 25.69 1.68 -23.08
CA GLY A 280 24.96 2.57 -23.99
C GLY A 280 25.39 4.04 -23.94
N ALA A 281 24.81 4.86 -24.82
CA ALA A 281 25.16 6.27 -24.98
C ALA A 281 24.91 7.14 -23.73
N GLU A 282 25.32 8.41 -23.75
CA GLU A 282 24.87 9.40 -22.77
C GLU A 282 23.33 9.51 -22.80
N ARG A 283 22.70 9.79 -21.65
CA ARG A 283 21.23 9.97 -21.49
C ARG A 283 20.35 8.78 -21.91
N SER A 284 20.92 7.63 -22.27
CA SER A 284 20.21 6.40 -22.62
C SER A 284 19.50 5.69 -21.44
N GLY A 285 19.51 6.28 -20.24
CA GLY A 285 18.82 5.74 -19.06
C GLY A 285 19.63 4.76 -18.19
N LYS A 286 20.93 4.55 -18.46
CA LYS A 286 21.79 3.67 -17.64
C LYS A 286 21.72 3.97 -16.14
N SER A 287 21.91 5.24 -15.78
CA SER A 287 21.87 5.74 -14.40
C SER A 287 20.51 5.54 -13.75
N THR A 288 19.42 5.75 -14.50
CA THR A 288 18.05 5.47 -14.06
C THR A 288 17.82 3.97 -13.84
N MET A 289 18.33 3.10 -14.71
CA MET A 289 18.26 1.64 -14.55
C MET A 289 18.96 1.17 -13.28
N LEU A 290 20.16 1.71 -13.00
CA LEU A 290 20.95 1.37 -11.81
C LEU A 290 20.36 1.98 -10.53
N ALA A 291 19.77 3.18 -10.62
CA ALA A 291 19.00 3.80 -9.55
C ALA A 291 17.72 3.00 -9.22
N ALA A 292 17.02 2.46 -10.22
CA ALA A 292 15.87 1.58 -10.03
C ALA A 292 16.27 0.24 -9.39
N LEU A 293 17.44 -0.31 -9.73
CA LEU A 293 18.00 -1.49 -9.07
C LEU A 293 18.28 -1.26 -7.57
N ALA A 294 18.56 -0.01 -7.17
CA ALA A 294 18.71 0.40 -5.78
C ALA A 294 17.38 0.77 -5.08
N ARG A 295 16.24 0.76 -5.79
CA ARG A 295 14.89 1.04 -5.25
C ARG A 295 13.87 -0.04 -5.64
N PRO A 296 13.85 -1.20 -4.94
CA PRO A 296 12.82 -2.23 -5.11
C PRO A 296 11.38 -1.69 -5.07
N SER A 297 11.11 -0.68 -4.21
CA SER A 297 9.82 -0.03 -4.07
C SER A 297 9.35 0.77 -5.31
N VAL A 298 10.25 1.07 -6.25
CA VAL A 298 9.90 1.69 -7.56
C VAL A 298 9.99 0.65 -8.68
N ALA A 299 10.98 -0.24 -8.64
CA ALA A 299 11.15 -1.31 -9.63
C ALA A 299 10.04 -2.37 -9.61
N GLY A 300 9.27 -2.46 -8.52
CA GLY A 300 8.18 -3.41 -8.35
C GLY A 300 8.70 -4.86 -8.41
N ALA A 301 7.96 -5.73 -9.10
CA ALA A 301 8.26 -7.16 -9.15
C ALA A 301 9.58 -7.54 -9.86
N TYR A 302 10.29 -6.59 -10.50
CA TYR A 302 11.57 -6.87 -11.16
C TYR A 302 12.76 -6.99 -10.21
N VAL A 303 12.74 -6.32 -9.05
CA VAL A 303 13.87 -6.28 -8.11
C VAL A 303 13.40 -6.71 -6.72
N PRO A 304 13.92 -7.80 -6.13
CA PRO A 304 13.56 -8.21 -4.78
C PRO A 304 13.91 -7.16 -3.70
N PRO A 305 13.23 -7.16 -2.54
CA PRO A 305 13.71 -6.47 -1.33
C PRO A 305 15.12 -6.92 -0.95
N GLU A 306 15.89 -6.01 -0.33
CA GLU A 306 17.28 -6.23 0.14
C GLU A 306 18.27 -6.79 -0.95
N PHE A 307 17.90 -6.76 -2.23
CA PHE A 307 18.68 -7.40 -3.31
C PHE A 307 20.08 -6.80 -3.51
N LEU A 308 20.19 -5.47 -3.41
CA LEU A 308 21.41 -4.72 -3.61
C LEU A 308 22.01 -4.31 -2.27
N HIS A 309 23.30 -4.54 -2.06
CA HIS A 309 23.98 -4.35 -0.77
C HIS A 309 24.85 -3.08 -0.74
N ALA A 310 25.34 -2.62 -1.89
CA ALA A 310 25.94 -1.29 -2.03
C ALA A 310 25.63 -0.68 -3.41
N VAL A 311 25.48 0.64 -3.45
CA VAL A 311 25.32 1.45 -4.66
C VAL A 311 26.22 2.70 -4.59
N LEU A 312 27.01 2.89 -5.64
CA LEU A 312 27.92 4.02 -5.80
C LEU A 312 27.61 4.75 -7.11
N PHE A 313 27.26 6.03 -7.01
CA PHE A 313 27.28 6.95 -8.14
C PHE A 313 28.56 7.78 -7.99
N ALA A 314 29.59 7.41 -8.74
CA ALA A 314 30.88 8.08 -8.70
C ALA A 314 30.79 9.45 -9.41
N THR A 315 31.52 10.43 -8.89
CA THR A 315 31.61 11.78 -9.45
C THR A 315 33.06 12.26 -9.48
N ARG A 316 33.35 13.13 -10.45
CA ARG A 316 34.69 13.68 -10.65
C ARG A 316 35.25 14.37 -9.39
N GLY A 317 36.56 14.25 -9.17
CA GLY A 317 37.23 14.81 -7.99
C GLY A 317 37.11 13.97 -6.72
N GLN A 318 36.41 12.82 -6.74
CA GLN A 318 36.42 11.86 -5.63
C GLN A 318 37.72 11.03 -5.61
N SER A 319 38.29 10.81 -4.43
CA SER A 319 39.48 9.96 -4.26
C SER A 319 39.11 8.48 -4.08
N ALA A 320 40.04 7.56 -4.37
CA ALA A 320 39.82 6.12 -4.18
C ALA A 320 39.44 5.77 -2.74
N GLU A 321 39.99 6.48 -1.75
CA GLU A 321 39.71 6.33 -0.33
C GLU A 321 38.29 6.76 0.02
N GLN A 322 37.74 7.77 -0.65
CA GLN A 322 36.35 8.20 -0.47
C GLN A 322 35.38 7.16 -1.04
N LEU A 323 35.63 6.68 -2.27
CA LEU A 323 34.83 5.64 -2.93
C LEU A 323 34.84 4.32 -2.13
N ALA A 324 36.02 3.88 -1.71
CA ALA A 324 36.21 2.66 -0.94
C ALA A 324 35.54 2.74 0.45
N ARG A 325 35.68 3.88 1.14
CA ARG A 325 35.05 4.13 2.45
C ARG A 325 33.53 4.19 2.34
N GLU A 326 32.99 4.77 1.27
CA GLU A 326 31.54 4.85 1.07
C GLU A 326 30.92 3.47 0.81
N LEU A 327 31.51 2.68 -0.09
CA LEU A 327 31.12 1.28 -0.29
C LEU A 327 31.22 0.47 1.02
N ALA A 328 32.32 0.60 1.76
CA ALA A 328 32.51 -0.11 3.03
C ALA A 328 31.50 0.32 4.11
N ARG A 329 31.10 1.60 4.15
CA ARG A 329 30.07 2.13 5.05
C ARG A 329 28.68 1.60 4.72
N GLN A 330 28.39 1.31 3.46
CA GLN A 330 27.16 0.61 3.07
C GLN A 330 27.24 -0.87 3.47
N LEU A 331 28.29 -1.60 3.05
CA LEU A 331 28.44 -3.03 3.37
C LEU A 331 28.47 -3.31 4.89
N ARG A 332 29.04 -2.42 5.73
CA ARG A 332 28.97 -2.52 7.20
C ARG A 332 27.54 -2.53 7.78
N ARG A 333 26.52 -2.15 7.00
CA ARG A 333 25.10 -2.09 7.41
C ARG A 333 24.22 -3.09 6.66
N THR A 334 24.61 -3.46 5.44
CA THR A 334 23.86 -4.37 4.56
C THR A 334 24.40 -5.81 4.53
N VAL A 335 25.64 -6.03 5.00
CA VAL A 335 26.31 -7.35 5.04
C VAL A 335 26.65 -7.71 6.49
N PRO A 336 25.90 -8.62 7.14
CA PRO A 336 26.24 -9.15 8.46
C PRO A 336 27.70 -9.64 8.56
N GLY A 337 28.36 -9.38 9.69
CA GLY A 337 29.75 -9.77 9.94
C GLY A 337 30.84 -8.98 9.19
N PHE A 338 30.49 -8.14 8.21
CA PHE A 338 31.48 -7.42 7.38
C PHE A 338 32.37 -6.46 8.18
N GLY A 339 31.83 -5.80 9.22
CA GLY A 339 32.62 -4.95 10.13
C GLY A 339 33.71 -5.73 10.87
N GLU A 340 33.32 -6.82 11.54
CA GLU A 340 34.23 -7.72 12.26
C GLU A 340 35.27 -8.36 11.33
N ALA A 341 34.87 -8.76 10.13
CA ALA A 341 35.78 -9.33 9.14
C ALA A 341 36.84 -8.32 8.70
N GLY A 342 36.48 -7.03 8.59
CA GLY A 342 37.43 -5.96 8.32
C GLY A 342 38.36 -5.63 9.48
N GLU A 343 37.89 -5.77 10.73
CA GLU A 343 38.73 -5.65 11.92
C GLU A 343 39.72 -6.81 12.03
N ARG A 344 39.24 -8.05 11.86
CA ARG A 344 40.06 -9.27 11.79
C ARG A 344 41.12 -9.20 10.68
N PHE A 345 40.74 -8.72 9.48
CA PHE A 345 41.68 -8.49 8.38
C PHE A 345 42.73 -7.45 8.76
N SER A 346 42.31 -6.29 9.29
CA SER A 346 43.20 -5.18 9.65
C SER A 346 44.21 -5.54 10.75
N SER A 347 43.82 -6.37 11.72
CA SER A 347 44.71 -6.87 12.78
C SER A 347 45.66 -7.98 12.33
N GLY A 348 45.35 -8.69 11.24
CA GLY A 348 46.20 -9.73 10.67
C GLY A 348 47.32 -9.22 9.75
N LEU A 349 47.34 -7.93 9.43
CA LEU A 349 48.38 -7.31 8.60
C LEU A 349 49.56 -6.77 9.43
N ASP A 350 50.77 -7.06 8.97
CA ASP A 350 51.95 -6.28 9.36
C ASP A 350 51.96 -4.90 8.66
N ASP A 351 52.83 -4.00 9.12
CA ASP A 351 52.91 -2.63 8.62
C ASP A 351 53.39 -2.52 7.17
N ASP A 352 54.22 -3.48 6.71
CA ASP A 352 54.77 -3.51 5.36
C ASP A 352 53.69 -3.90 4.34
N ALA A 353 52.90 -4.94 4.64
CA ALA A 353 51.70 -5.32 3.90
C ALA A 353 50.62 -4.22 3.94
N ARG A 354 50.40 -3.60 5.11
CA ARG A 354 49.45 -2.47 5.27
C ARG A 354 49.86 -1.26 4.44
N SER A 355 51.15 -0.98 4.31
CA SER A 355 51.67 0.17 3.52
C SER A 355 51.51 0.01 2.01
N ARG A 356 51.49 -1.23 1.50
CA ARG A 356 51.37 -1.54 0.06
C ARG A 356 49.95 -1.77 -0.42
N ALA A 357 49.01 -2.06 0.47
CA ALA A 357 47.62 -2.33 0.13
C ALA A 357 46.88 -1.07 -0.35
N SER A 358 46.01 -1.19 -1.36
CA SER A 358 45.20 -0.06 -1.81
C SER A 358 44.04 0.22 -0.84
N ALA A 359 43.42 1.40 -0.97
CA ALA A 359 42.20 1.73 -0.24
C ALA A 359 41.06 0.70 -0.46
N PHE A 360 40.95 0.12 -1.66
CA PHE A 360 39.98 -0.92 -1.97
C PHE A 360 40.38 -2.28 -1.38
N ASP A 361 41.67 -2.59 -1.24
CA ASP A 361 42.14 -3.80 -0.55
C ASP A 361 41.80 -3.74 0.94
N LEU A 362 42.16 -2.64 1.59
CA LEU A 362 41.97 -2.42 3.02
C LEU A 362 40.50 -2.32 3.42
N ALA A 363 39.68 -1.59 2.64
CA ALA A 363 38.29 -1.33 2.99
C ALA A 363 37.28 -2.36 2.46
N LEU A 364 37.62 -3.13 1.41
CA LEU A 364 36.66 -4.03 0.73
C LEU A 364 37.21 -5.45 0.50
N LEU A 365 38.30 -5.63 -0.27
CA LEU A 365 38.71 -6.98 -0.72
C LEU A 365 39.20 -7.88 0.43
N GLY A 366 40.01 -7.33 1.34
CA GLY A 366 40.44 -8.02 2.55
C GLY A 366 39.27 -8.43 3.45
N PRO A 367 38.41 -7.47 3.88
CA PRO A 367 37.19 -7.76 4.64
C PRO A 367 36.28 -8.81 3.97
N LEU A 368 36.06 -8.74 2.65
CA LEU A 368 35.26 -9.73 1.92
C LEU A 368 35.93 -11.12 1.98
N ARG A 369 37.22 -11.24 1.64
CA ARG A 369 37.94 -12.52 1.70
C ARG A 369 37.94 -13.13 3.11
N THR A 370 38.00 -12.30 4.16
CA THR A 370 37.93 -12.73 5.56
C THR A 370 36.51 -13.16 5.99
N LEU A 371 35.46 -12.61 5.35
CA LEU A 371 34.07 -13.01 5.59
C LEU A 371 33.66 -14.27 4.81
N ALA A 372 34.26 -14.52 3.63
CA ALA A 372 33.89 -15.58 2.71
C ALA A 372 33.70 -16.99 3.34
N PRO A 373 34.54 -17.46 4.29
CA PRO A 373 34.36 -18.78 4.92
C PRO A 373 33.19 -18.86 5.91
N GLN A 374 32.57 -17.73 6.25
CA GLN A 374 31.48 -17.59 7.22
C GLN A 374 30.17 -17.12 6.57
N TRP A 375 30.21 -16.67 5.31
CA TRP A 375 29.05 -16.14 4.61
C TRP A 375 28.14 -17.25 4.09
N THR A 376 26.86 -17.19 4.48
CA THR A 376 25.82 -18.14 4.05
C THR A 376 24.59 -17.48 3.42
N ASP A 377 24.43 -16.15 3.53
CA ASP A 377 23.26 -15.38 3.06
C ASP A 377 23.28 -15.09 1.54
N GLY A 378 23.59 -16.12 0.74
CA GLY A 378 23.55 -16.05 -0.72
C GLY A 378 24.62 -15.13 -1.32
N HIS A 379 24.22 -14.04 -1.99
CA HIS A 379 25.10 -13.20 -2.80
C HIS A 379 25.08 -11.72 -2.40
N VAL A 380 26.25 -11.17 -2.05
CA VAL A 380 26.46 -9.73 -1.90
C VAL A 380 26.49 -9.07 -3.29
N ARG A 381 25.75 -7.98 -3.46
CA ARG A 381 25.62 -7.28 -4.76
C ARG A 381 26.01 -5.81 -4.66
N ILE A 382 26.94 -5.37 -5.50
CA ILE A 382 27.48 -4.01 -5.53
C ILE A 382 27.22 -3.38 -6.90
N ALA A 383 26.59 -2.21 -6.95
CA ALA A 383 26.35 -1.47 -8.19
C ALA A 383 27.17 -0.18 -8.26
N VAL A 384 27.71 0.13 -9.44
CA VAL A 384 28.56 1.29 -9.71
C VAL A 384 28.08 2.00 -10.98
N ASP A 385 27.86 3.31 -10.89
CA ASP A 385 27.68 4.24 -12.02
C ASP A 385 28.74 5.35 -11.96
N GLY A 386 28.93 6.09 -13.05
CA GLY A 386 29.86 7.22 -13.12
C GLY A 386 31.35 6.84 -13.21
N LEU A 387 31.67 5.57 -13.50
CA LEU A 387 33.06 5.11 -13.69
C LEU A 387 33.78 5.93 -14.78
N ASP A 388 33.07 6.27 -15.86
CA ASP A 388 33.58 7.02 -17.00
C ASP A 388 33.71 8.54 -16.74
N ASP A 389 33.32 9.01 -15.55
CA ASP A 389 33.33 10.42 -15.13
C ASP A 389 34.34 10.69 -13.99
N LEU A 390 35.08 9.66 -13.56
CA LEU A 390 36.21 9.78 -12.63
C LEU A 390 37.49 10.24 -13.34
N ASP A 391 38.40 10.86 -12.58
CA ASP A 391 39.74 11.16 -13.08
C ASP A 391 40.56 9.84 -13.26
N PRO A 392 41.42 9.72 -14.29
CA PRO A 392 41.84 8.42 -14.83
C PRO A 392 42.49 7.45 -13.83
N ASP A 393 43.35 7.94 -12.94
CA ASP A 393 44.04 7.11 -11.94
C ASP A 393 43.07 6.51 -10.89
N VAL A 394 41.93 7.16 -10.65
CA VAL A 394 40.89 6.68 -9.73
C VAL A 394 39.97 5.70 -10.47
N GLY A 395 39.59 6.02 -11.70
CA GLY A 395 38.82 5.13 -12.58
C GLY A 395 39.54 3.80 -12.84
N ALA A 396 40.86 3.84 -13.05
CA ALA A 396 41.69 2.64 -13.21
C ALA A 396 41.68 1.75 -11.94
N ARG A 397 41.89 2.34 -10.76
CA ARG A 397 41.86 1.60 -9.48
C ARG A 397 40.50 0.98 -9.18
N LEU A 398 39.41 1.69 -9.48
CA LEU A 398 38.04 1.17 -9.33
C LEU A 398 37.75 0.06 -10.34
N SER A 399 38.24 0.19 -11.58
CA SER A 399 38.14 -0.86 -12.61
C SER A 399 38.90 -2.13 -12.21
N ASP A 400 40.11 -2.00 -11.68
CA ASP A 400 40.89 -3.14 -11.16
C ASP A 400 40.23 -3.82 -9.97
N PHE A 401 39.64 -3.05 -9.04
CA PHE A 401 38.83 -3.60 -7.95
C PHE A 401 37.63 -4.41 -8.48
N LEU A 402 36.86 -3.85 -9.42
CA LEU A 402 35.72 -4.56 -10.05
C LEU A 402 36.17 -5.79 -10.83
N ARG A 403 37.32 -5.73 -11.51
CA ARG A 403 37.95 -6.86 -12.21
C ARG A 403 38.32 -7.98 -11.23
N ILE A 404 38.94 -7.66 -10.08
CA ILE A 404 39.27 -8.63 -9.03
C ILE A 404 37.98 -9.26 -8.47
N LEU A 405 36.96 -8.47 -8.14
CA LEU A 405 35.65 -8.99 -7.70
C LEU A 405 35.00 -9.93 -8.72
N SER A 406 35.24 -9.74 -10.01
CA SER A 406 34.69 -10.61 -11.07
C SER A 406 35.46 -11.91 -11.30
N ALA A 407 36.72 -12.00 -10.83
CA ALA A 407 37.66 -13.05 -11.22
C ALA A 407 38.21 -13.90 -10.05
N ASP A 408 38.27 -13.38 -8.83
CA ASP A 408 38.82 -14.09 -7.66
C ASP A 408 37.89 -15.25 -7.24
N PRO A 409 38.33 -16.53 -7.22
CA PRO A 409 37.48 -17.66 -6.80
C PRO A 409 36.95 -17.53 -5.37
N ALA A 410 37.69 -16.90 -4.44
CA ALA A 410 37.25 -16.69 -3.07
C ALA A 410 36.07 -15.70 -2.95
N LEU A 411 35.73 -15.01 -4.03
CA LEU A 411 34.71 -13.96 -4.12
C LEU A 411 33.60 -14.28 -5.14
N GLU A 412 33.40 -15.54 -5.53
CA GLU A 412 32.29 -15.98 -6.42
C GLU A 412 30.89 -15.66 -5.89
N TRP A 413 30.75 -15.52 -4.58
CA TRP A 413 29.53 -15.09 -3.91
C TRP A 413 29.27 -13.58 -4.07
N VAL A 414 30.28 -12.77 -4.44
CA VAL A 414 30.14 -11.33 -4.71
C VAL A 414 29.83 -11.09 -6.19
N LYS A 415 28.81 -10.28 -6.46
CA LYS A 415 28.36 -9.94 -7.81
C LYS A 415 28.31 -8.42 -8.02
N THR A 416 28.70 -7.95 -9.20
CA THR A 416 28.82 -6.53 -9.52
C THR A 416 27.90 -6.11 -10.68
N VAL A 417 27.43 -4.87 -10.63
CA VAL A 417 26.71 -4.19 -11.71
C VAL A 417 27.45 -2.91 -12.05
N LEU A 418 27.73 -2.68 -13.32
CA LEU A 418 28.43 -1.49 -13.80
C LEU A 418 27.60 -0.78 -14.87
N ALA A 419 27.29 0.50 -14.69
CA ALA A 419 26.85 1.37 -15.76
C ALA A 419 28.07 2.06 -16.39
N THR A 420 28.23 1.93 -17.72
CA THR A 420 29.35 2.52 -18.47
C THR A 420 28.97 2.81 -19.92
N ARG A 421 29.67 3.76 -20.54
CA ARG A 421 29.57 4.16 -21.96
C ARG A 421 30.27 3.15 -22.87
N GLU A 422 31.35 2.51 -22.41
CA GLU A 422 32.22 1.66 -23.23
C GLU A 422 32.14 0.17 -22.86
N ARG A 423 32.40 -0.71 -23.83
CA ARG A 423 32.54 -2.16 -23.59
C ARG A 423 33.97 -2.58 -23.24
N ASN A 424 34.96 -1.72 -23.50
CA ASN A 424 36.39 -2.06 -23.38
C ASN A 424 36.89 -2.04 -21.91
N THR A 425 36.10 -1.48 -20.99
CA THR A 425 36.33 -1.51 -19.54
C THR A 425 35.96 -2.84 -18.88
N LEU A 426 35.40 -3.78 -19.66
CA LEU A 426 34.82 -5.02 -19.15
C LEU A 426 35.75 -6.23 -19.29
N THR A 427 35.67 -7.16 -18.34
CA THR A 427 36.27 -8.50 -18.51
C THR A 427 35.47 -9.32 -19.52
N ALA A 428 36.12 -10.25 -20.21
CA ALA A 428 35.49 -11.13 -21.21
C ALA A 428 34.37 -12.05 -20.64
N ALA A 429 34.20 -12.08 -19.31
CA ALA A 429 33.14 -12.81 -18.61
C ALA A 429 31.93 -11.91 -18.21
N ALA A 430 31.95 -10.61 -18.55
CA ALA A 430 30.86 -9.69 -18.24
C ALA A 430 29.65 -9.90 -19.16
N VAL A 431 28.45 -10.01 -18.58
CA VAL A 431 27.21 -10.04 -19.34
C VAL A 431 26.78 -8.60 -19.65
N THR A 432 26.55 -8.26 -20.93
CA THR A 432 26.16 -6.91 -21.36
C THR A 432 24.65 -6.78 -21.57
N VAL A 433 24.09 -5.65 -21.14
CA VAL A 433 22.68 -5.27 -21.30
C VAL A 433 22.63 -3.87 -21.94
N ASP A 434 22.40 -3.82 -23.25
CA ASP A 434 22.46 -2.56 -23.99
C ASP A 434 21.21 -1.70 -23.84
N MET A 435 21.42 -0.46 -23.39
CA MET A 435 20.47 0.63 -23.46
C MET A 435 20.48 1.23 -24.88
N TYR A 436 19.79 0.56 -25.80
CA TYR A 436 19.40 1.17 -27.07
C TYR A 436 18.65 2.47 -26.80
N ALA A 437 19.06 3.55 -27.49
CA ALA A 437 18.40 4.85 -27.41
C ALA A 437 16.92 4.70 -27.78
N THR A 438 16.04 5.01 -26.84
CA THR A 438 14.60 5.05 -27.08
C THR A 438 14.29 6.17 -28.06
N GLY A 439 13.56 5.86 -29.14
CA GLY A 439 13.13 6.82 -30.16
C GLY A 439 12.09 7.86 -29.70
N ARG A 440 12.05 8.17 -28.39
CA ARG A 440 11.33 9.33 -27.83
C ARG A 440 12.27 10.54 -27.92
N THR A 441 12.31 11.21 -29.07
CA THR A 441 12.86 12.55 -29.17
C THR A 441 12.09 13.47 -28.23
N TRP A 442 12.74 13.95 -27.18
CA TRP A 442 12.19 15.00 -26.33
C TRP A 442 12.17 16.31 -27.13
N VAL A 443 11.02 16.63 -27.71
CA VAL A 443 10.79 17.92 -28.36
C VAL A 443 10.64 18.96 -27.26
N SER A 444 11.66 19.81 -27.09
CA SER A 444 11.53 21.08 -26.37
C SER A 444 10.47 21.97 -27.04
N GLY A 445 9.77 22.80 -26.27
CA GLY A 445 8.96 23.90 -26.83
C GLY A 445 9.77 24.77 -27.79
N ASP A 446 9.18 25.46 -28.77
CA ASP A 446 7.87 26.13 -28.70
C ASP A 446 7.04 26.11 -30.00
N HIS A 447 5.81 26.61 -29.87
CA HIS A 447 4.88 27.16 -30.89
C HIS A 447 5.06 26.83 -32.39
N ALA A 448 4.18 25.96 -32.94
CA ALA A 448 3.58 26.18 -34.28
C ALA A 448 2.26 25.38 -34.48
N GLN A 449 1.40 25.91 -35.36
CA GLN A 449 0.00 25.55 -35.67
C GLN A 449 -0.29 24.09 -36.11
N PRO A 450 -1.57 23.63 -36.01
CA PRO A 450 -1.95 22.26 -36.38
C PRO A 450 -2.12 22.05 -37.89
N VAL A 451 -1.35 21.12 -38.46
CA VAL A 451 -1.55 20.63 -39.85
C VAL A 451 -2.39 19.35 -39.83
N ARG A 452 -3.45 19.32 -40.64
CA ARG A 452 -4.27 18.13 -40.89
C ARG A 452 -3.56 17.15 -41.84
N THR A 453 -3.61 15.86 -41.55
CA THR A 453 -3.26 14.79 -42.51
C THR A 453 -4.38 13.74 -42.54
N GLN A 454 -4.61 13.12 -43.71
CA GLN A 454 -5.83 12.38 -44.02
C GLN A 454 -5.76 10.88 -43.72
N VAL A 455 -6.94 10.26 -43.56
CA VAL A 455 -7.12 8.80 -43.52
C VAL A 455 -7.18 8.24 -44.96
N VAL A 456 -6.42 7.17 -45.23
CA VAL A 456 -6.54 6.32 -46.43
C VAL A 456 -6.29 4.86 -46.02
N ALA A 457 -6.95 3.89 -46.67
CA ALA A 457 -6.85 2.46 -46.36
C ALA A 457 -6.65 1.60 -47.63
N GLY A 458 -5.96 0.45 -47.54
CA GLY A 458 -5.68 -0.44 -48.68
C GLY A 458 -5.13 -1.84 -48.30
N ARG A 459 -5.74 -2.90 -48.84
CA ARG A 459 -5.75 -4.32 -48.43
C ARG A 459 -4.66 -5.21 -49.17
N PRO A 460 -4.61 -6.58 -49.15
CA PRO A 460 -3.40 -7.34 -48.72
C PRO A 460 -2.96 -8.59 -49.58
N LEU A 461 -2.10 -9.48 -48.99
CA LEU A 461 -1.73 -10.90 -49.36
C LEU A 461 -0.68 -11.12 -50.49
N PRO A 462 -0.03 -12.31 -50.67
CA PRO A 462 -0.11 -13.64 -49.99
C PRO A 462 1.26 -14.20 -49.45
N ALA A 463 1.48 -15.54 -49.34
CA ALA A 463 2.57 -16.18 -48.55
C ALA A 463 3.16 -17.54 -49.06
N GLY A 464 4.25 -18.03 -48.40
CA GLY A 464 4.89 -19.37 -48.47
C GLY A 464 6.36 -19.32 -47.95
N GLU A 465 6.78 -19.99 -46.86
CA GLU A 465 7.19 -21.42 -46.67
C GLU A 465 8.48 -21.83 -47.45
N HIS A 466 9.46 -22.63 -46.96
CA HIS A 466 9.61 -23.60 -45.85
C HIS A 466 11.14 -23.68 -45.44
N GLN A 467 11.76 -24.46 -44.52
CA GLN A 467 11.39 -25.59 -43.63
C GLN A 467 12.19 -25.58 -42.27
N ARG A 468 13.06 -26.56 -41.96
CA ARG A 468 13.64 -26.91 -40.61
C ARG A 468 14.83 -27.92 -40.72
N PRO A 469 15.53 -28.38 -39.63
CA PRO A 469 15.39 -28.22 -38.15
C PRO A 469 16.65 -27.52 -37.51
N PRO A 470 17.10 -27.68 -36.21
CA PRO A 470 16.60 -28.43 -35.03
C PRO A 470 16.58 -27.65 -33.66
N GLU A 471 17.14 -28.26 -32.59
CA GLU A 471 17.06 -28.03 -31.12
C GLU A 471 17.68 -26.75 -30.50
N GLY A 472 17.25 -26.41 -29.25
CA GLY A 472 17.67 -25.27 -28.41
C GLY A 472 16.79 -24.02 -28.60
N SER A 473 16.48 -23.13 -27.63
CA SER A 473 16.84 -22.96 -26.19
C SER A 473 15.77 -22.03 -25.52
N PRO A 474 15.81 -21.69 -24.21
CA PRO A 474 14.58 -21.31 -23.48
C PRO A 474 14.21 -19.81 -23.44
N THR A 475 12.91 -19.50 -23.60
CA THR A 475 12.04 -18.75 -22.65
C THR A 475 10.66 -18.50 -23.26
N SER A 476 9.59 -18.51 -22.47
CA SER A 476 8.21 -18.14 -22.89
C SER A 476 7.36 -17.76 -21.66
N PRO A 477 6.33 -16.89 -21.81
CA PRO A 477 5.54 -16.37 -20.70
C PRO A 477 4.59 -17.42 -20.09
N LYS A 478 4.07 -17.15 -18.89
CA LYS A 478 2.92 -17.89 -18.35
C LYS A 478 1.67 -17.55 -19.16
N LEU A 479 1.27 -18.47 -20.04
CA LEU A 479 0.07 -18.38 -20.87
C LEU A 479 -1.20 -18.65 -20.05
N THR A 480 -2.30 -17.96 -20.39
CA THR A 480 -3.62 -18.23 -19.83
C THR A 480 -4.27 -19.40 -20.59
N PRO A 481 -4.89 -20.38 -19.92
CA PRO A 481 -5.52 -21.52 -20.60
C PRO A 481 -6.92 -21.18 -21.10
N GLY A 482 -7.11 -21.16 -22.43
CA GLY A 482 -8.44 -21.27 -23.02
C GLY A 482 -8.88 -22.73 -23.01
N THR A 483 -10.14 -23.03 -22.68
CA THR A 483 -10.66 -24.41 -22.60
C THR A 483 -11.83 -24.61 -23.56
N LEU A 484 -11.84 -25.74 -24.26
CA LEU A 484 -13.01 -26.24 -25.00
C LEU A 484 -13.71 -27.31 -24.16
N ILE A 485 -15.01 -27.14 -23.92
CA ILE A 485 -15.89 -28.19 -23.37
C ILE A 485 -16.67 -28.78 -24.54
N ILE A 486 -16.37 -30.04 -24.86
CA ILE A 486 -16.88 -30.74 -26.04
C ILE A 486 -17.97 -31.70 -25.59
N ASP A 487 -19.21 -31.47 -26.02
CA ASP A 487 -20.33 -32.39 -25.86
C ASP A 487 -20.64 -33.08 -27.20
N VAL A 488 -20.80 -34.41 -27.15
CA VAL A 488 -21.06 -35.26 -28.31
C VAL A 488 -22.20 -36.21 -27.93
N PRO A 489 -23.33 -36.22 -28.66
CA PRO A 489 -24.51 -36.97 -28.27
C PRO A 489 -24.24 -38.44 -27.89
N GLY A 490 -24.58 -38.79 -26.64
CA GLY A 490 -24.37 -40.13 -26.08
C GLY A 490 -22.98 -40.39 -25.48
N GLN A 491 -22.14 -39.36 -25.28
CA GLN A 491 -20.85 -39.45 -24.60
C GLN A 491 -20.75 -38.43 -23.46
N PRO A 492 -19.98 -38.69 -22.38
CA PRO A 492 -19.74 -37.70 -21.34
C PRO A 492 -18.92 -36.51 -21.90
N PRO A 493 -19.23 -35.26 -21.55
CA PRO A 493 -18.51 -34.09 -22.08
C PRO A 493 -17.01 -34.12 -21.78
N VAL A 494 -16.20 -33.89 -22.80
CA VAL A 494 -14.73 -33.92 -22.74
C VAL A 494 -14.19 -32.50 -22.68
N LYS A 495 -13.34 -32.22 -21.68
CA LYS A 495 -12.59 -30.96 -21.60
C LYS A 495 -11.27 -31.09 -22.38
N HIS A 496 -10.93 -30.07 -23.15
CA HIS A 496 -9.63 -29.96 -23.83
C HIS A 496 -9.05 -28.57 -23.63
N GLU A 497 -7.84 -28.50 -23.08
CA GLU A 497 -7.10 -27.26 -22.88
C GLU A 497 -6.40 -26.86 -24.19
N LEU A 498 -6.61 -25.62 -24.62
CA LEU A 498 -5.93 -25.05 -25.78
C LEU A 498 -4.52 -24.62 -25.39
N SER A 499 -3.54 -25.39 -25.84
CA SER A 499 -2.16 -24.92 -25.95
C SER A 499 -2.03 -23.82 -27.01
N TYR A 500 -1.01 -22.98 -26.91
CA TYR A 500 -0.67 -21.99 -27.95
C TYR A 500 -0.46 -22.70 -29.30
N GLY A 501 -1.26 -22.36 -30.32
CA GLY A 501 -1.23 -23.01 -31.63
C GLY A 501 -2.60 -23.17 -32.27
N LEU A 502 -2.76 -24.25 -33.06
CA LEU A 502 -3.95 -24.54 -33.86
C LEU A 502 -4.47 -25.95 -33.53
N VAL A 503 -5.78 -26.06 -33.27
CA VAL A 503 -6.45 -27.32 -32.94
C VAL A 503 -7.60 -27.57 -33.92
N THR A 504 -7.52 -28.67 -34.68
CA THR A 504 -8.52 -29.04 -35.68
C THR A 504 -9.59 -29.97 -35.09
N LEU A 505 -10.86 -29.71 -35.40
CA LEU A 505 -12.02 -30.48 -34.95
C LEU A 505 -12.66 -31.23 -36.13
N GLY A 506 -13.04 -32.50 -35.93
CA GLY A 506 -13.65 -33.32 -36.98
C GLY A 506 -13.79 -34.79 -36.59
N ARG A 507 -14.46 -35.61 -37.40
CA ARG A 507 -14.68 -37.04 -37.07
C ARG A 507 -13.56 -38.00 -37.48
N SER A 508 -12.59 -37.51 -38.26
CA SER A 508 -11.42 -38.29 -38.68
C SER A 508 -10.42 -38.47 -37.55
N ARG A 509 -9.63 -39.54 -37.60
CA ARG A 509 -8.39 -39.67 -36.79
C ARG A 509 -7.28 -38.69 -37.21
N LYS A 510 -7.54 -37.84 -38.22
CA LYS A 510 -6.67 -36.71 -38.63
C LYS A 510 -7.05 -35.37 -37.99
N ALA A 511 -8.20 -35.26 -37.30
CA ALA A 511 -8.51 -34.11 -36.46
C ALA A 511 -7.76 -34.25 -35.13
N ALA A 512 -7.23 -33.15 -34.59
CA ALA A 512 -6.60 -33.14 -33.27
C ALA A 512 -7.65 -33.44 -32.17
N LEU A 513 -8.84 -32.83 -32.31
CA LEU A 513 -10.04 -33.16 -31.53
C LEU A 513 -11.00 -33.99 -32.37
N ARG A 514 -11.01 -35.29 -32.09
CA ARG A 514 -11.84 -36.25 -32.82
C ARG A 514 -13.23 -36.39 -32.19
N LEU A 515 -14.24 -35.89 -32.88
CA LEU A 515 -15.65 -36.10 -32.53
C LEU A 515 -16.13 -37.46 -33.08
N THR A 516 -17.06 -38.14 -32.39
CA THR A 516 -17.61 -39.44 -32.84
C THR A 516 -18.89 -39.31 -33.66
N ASP A 517 -19.50 -38.11 -33.69
CA ASP A 517 -20.68 -37.75 -34.47
C ASP A 517 -20.48 -38.02 -35.98
N SER A 518 -21.50 -38.63 -36.60
CA SER A 518 -21.54 -39.00 -38.01
C SER A 518 -21.76 -37.82 -38.97
N ARG A 519 -22.39 -36.74 -38.50
CA ARG A 519 -22.75 -35.53 -39.26
C ARG A 519 -21.63 -34.49 -39.26
N VAL A 520 -20.68 -34.58 -38.32
CA VAL A 520 -19.42 -33.82 -38.37
C VAL A 520 -18.60 -34.23 -39.60
N SER A 521 -17.83 -33.30 -40.15
CA SER A 521 -16.98 -33.52 -41.34
C SER A 521 -15.64 -34.15 -40.95
N ARG A 522 -14.89 -34.73 -41.90
CA ARG A 522 -13.66 -35.49 -41.58
C ARG A 522 -12.63 -34.61 -40.86
N LEU A 523 -12.37 -33.45 -41.43
CA LEU A 523 -12.03 -32.20 -40.73
C LEU A 523 -13.26 -31.30 -40.93
N HIS A 524 -13.61 -30.45 -39.98
CA HIS A 524 -14.86 -29.67 -40.00
C HIS A 524 -14.64 -28.20 -39.65
N CYS A 525 -13.87 -27.92 -38.62
CA CYS A 525 -13.38 -26.57 -38.32
C CYS A 525 -12.02 -26.64 -37.60
N GLU A 526 -11.41 -25.48 -37.39
CA GLU A 526 -10.21 -25.33 -36.58
C GLU A 526 -10.30 -24.11 -35.67
N ILE A 527 -9.64 -24.19 -34.52
CA ILE A 527 -9.56 -23.12 -33.53
C ILE A 527 -8.08 -22.80 -33.28
N ARG A 528 -7.70 -21.53 -33.50
CA ARG A 528 -6.36 -21.01 -33.21
C ARG A 528 -6.37 -20.22 -31.90
N TRP A 529 -5.43 -20.48 -31.01
CA TRP A 529 -5.27 -19.83 -29.71
C TRP A 529 -3.83 -19.32 -29.55
N ASP A 530 -3.68 -18.09 -29.05
CA ASP A 530 -2.37 -17.46 -28.79
C ASP A 530 -2.12 -17.09 -27.32
N GLY A 531 -2.96 -17.58 -26.41
CA GLY A 531 -2.90 -17.27 -24.97
C GLY A 531 -3.78 -16.11 -24.53
N GLU A 532 -4.35 -15.34 -25.48
CA GLU A 532 -5.26 -14.23 -25.18
C GLU A 532 -6.53 -14.25 -26.05
N THR A 533 -6.43 -14.56 -27.35
CA THR A 533 -7.56 -14.55 -28.30
C THR A 533 -7.73 -15.88 -29.04
N ALA A 534 -8.99 -16.28 -29.26
CA ALA A 534 -9.37 -17.48 -29.99
C ALA A 534 -10.04 -17.13 -31.34
N TRP A 535 -9.62 -17.78 -32.42
CA TRP A 535 -10.23 -17.66 -33.75
C TRP A 535 -10.73 -19.01 -34.24
N LEU A 536 -11.95 -19.06 -34.78
CA LEU A 536 -12.61 -20.22 -35.37
C LEU A 536 -12.68 -20.08 -36.90
N SER A 537 -12.36 -21.14 -37.64
CA SER A 537 -12.51 -21.23 -39.10
C SER A 537 -13.17 -22.55 -39.54
N ASP A 538 -14.16 -22.49 -40.42
CA ASP A 538 -14.81 -23.66 -41.04
C ASP A 538 -13.96 -24.22 -42.19
N LEU A 539 -13.78 -25.54 -42.25
CA LEU A 539 -12.91 -26.23 -43.21
C LEU A 539 -13.71 -26.86 -44.35
N ASP A 540 -14.53 -26.04 -45.02
CA ASP A 540 -15.50 -26.40 -46.07
C ASP A 540 -16.42 -27.56 -45.65
N SER A 541 -17.10 -27.36 -44.52
CA SER A 541 -17.84 -28.43 -43.86
C SER A 541 -19.22 -28.66 -44.48
N ALA A 542 -19.48 -29.91 -44.86
CA ALA A 542 -20.68 -30.33 -45.58
C ALA A 542 -22.03 -30.01 -44.88
N ASN A 543 -22.02 -29.81 -43.56
CA ASN A 543 -23.20 -29.39 -42.78
C ASN A 543 -23.09 -27.95 -42.22
N GLY A 544 -21.91 -27.31 -42.31
CA GLY A 544 -21.64 -25.99 -41.76
C GLY A 544 -21.31 -25.97 -40.25
N THR A 545 -20.33 -25.16 -39.89
CA THR A 545 -20.08 -24.68 -38.52
C THR A 545 -21.07 -23.58 -38.15
N PHE A 546 -21.61 -23.64 -36.93
CA PHE A 546 -22.49 -22.61 -36.38
C PHE A 546 -21.94 -22.08 -35.06
N LEU A 547 -21.91 -20.75 -34.88
CA LEU A 547 -21.57 -20.07 -33.63
C LEU A 547 -22.85 -19.44 -33.06
N ASN A 548 -23.22 -19.80 -31.83
CA ASN A 548 -24.42 -19.34 -31.14
C ASN A 548 -25.70 -19.43 -32.00
N GLY A 549 -25.81 -20.49 -32.80
CA GLY A 549 -26.93 -20.74 -33.72
C GLY A 549 -26.78 -20.17 -35.13
N HIS A 550 -25.87 -19.21 -35.37
CA HIS A 550 -25.66 -18.59 -36.69
C HIS A 550 -24.54 -19.30 -37.47
N ARG A 551 -24.73 -19.59 -38.76
CA ARG A 551 -23.70 -20.23 -39.59
C ARG A 551 -22.54 -19.27 -39.85
N VAL A 552 -21.31 -19.71 -39.61
CA VAL A 552 -20.08 -18.90 -39.79
C VAL A 552 -19.06 -19.63 -40.65
N LEU A 553 -18.21 -18.87 -41.35
CA LEU A 553 -17.03 -19.39 -42.05
C LEU A 553 -15.74 -19.04 -41.30
N ASN A 554 -15.67 -17.85 -40.68
CA ASN A 554 -14.60 -17.43 -39.78
C ASN A 554 -15.22 -16.55 -38.67
N ALA A 555 -14.73 -16.67 -37.44
CA ALA A 555 -15.17 -15.89 -36.28
C ALA A 555 -14.06 -15.73 -35.22
N VAL A 556 -14.23 -14.77 -34.31
CA VAL A 556 -13.49 -14.71 -33.03
C VAL A 556 -14.40 -15.35 -31.96
N LEU A 557 -13.83 -16.08 -31.00
CA LEU A 557 -14.57 -16.69 -29.90
C LEU A 557 -14.34 -15.94 -28.58
N THR A 558 -15.41 -15.81 -27.80
CA THR A 558 -15.53 -15.13 -26.51
C THR A 558 -16.00 -16.09 -25.41
N HIS A 559 -16.01 -15.66 -24.14
CA HIS A 559 -16.36 -16.54 -23.02
C HIS A 559 -17.79 -17.10 -23.12
N ARG A 560 -17.92 -18.43 -23.04
CA ARG A 560 -19.15 -19.25 -23.17
C ARG A 560 -19.74 -19.33 -24.59
N ASP A 561 -19.04 -18.89 -25.63
CA ASP A 561 -19.49 -19.09 -27.01
C ASP A 561 -19.64 -20.57 -27.36
N VAL A 562 -20.80 -20.94 -27.95
CA VAL A 562 -21.14 -22.33 -28.29
C VAL A 562 -21.04 -22.54 -29.79
N VAL A 563 -20.09 -23.39 -30.18
CA VAL A 563 -19.83 -23.79 -31.56
C VAL A 563 -20.50 -25.14 -31.83
N ARG A 564 -21.58 -25.17 -32.62
CA ARG A 564 -22.30 -26.42 -32.99
C ARG A 564 -21.79 -26.96 -34.32
N LEU A 565 -21.33 -28.21 -34.30
CA LEU A 565 -20.78 -28.96 -35.43
C LEU A 565 -21.61 -30.23 -35.62
N GLY A 566 -22.43 -30.31 -36.67
CA GLY A 566 -23.39 -31.41 -36.80
C GLY A 566 -24.40 -31.37 -35.64
N ASP A 567 -24.46 -32.45 -34.87
CA ASP A 567 -25.29 -32.56 -33.66
C ASP A 567 -24.44 -32.40 -32.37
N SER A 568 -23.13 -32.23 -32.50
CA SER A 568 -22.17 -31.99 -31.40
C SER A 568 -22.05 -30.49 -31.09
N THR A 569 -21.72 -30.14 -29.84
CA THR A 569 -21.47 -28.76 -29.41
C THR A 569 -20.13 -28.62 -28.70
N VAL A 570 -19.46 -27.48 -28.92
CA VAL A 570 -18.17 -27.15 -28.32
C VAL A 570 -18.26 -25.75 -27.73
N THR A 571 -18.29 -25.67 -26.40
CA THR A 571 -18.33 -24.39 -25.67
C THR A 571 -16.92 -23.91 -25.39
N PHE A 572 -16.58 -22.71 -25.85
CA PHE A 572 -15.29 -22.07 -25.56
C PHE A 572 -15.34 -21.27 -24.25
N ILE A 573 -14.35 -21.50 -23.39
CA ILE A 573 -14.20 -20.87 -22.08
C ILE A 573 -12.82 -20.19 -22.05
N SER A 574 -12.78 -18.90 -22.35
CA SER A 574 -11.66 -18.02 -22.01
C SER A 574 -11.81 -17.53 -20.57
N VAL A 575 -10.74 -17.41 -19.79
CA VAL A 575 -10.83 -16.99 -18.37
C VAL A 575 -10.75 -15.46 -18.24
N THR A 576 -11.69 -14.75 -18.87
CA THR A 576 -11.90 -13.30 -18.73
C THR A 576 -13.39 -12.95 -18.73
N GLN A 577 -13.76 -12.11 -17.76
CA GLN A 577 -15.11 -11.59 -17.46
C GLN A 577 -16.13 -12.59 -16.87
N GLU A 578 -16.73 -12.16 -15.76
CA GLU A 578 -17.80 -12.82 -15.01
C GLU A 578 -19.17 -12.35 -15.52
N GLU A 579 -20.23 -13.16 -15.35
CA GLU A 579 -21.27 -12.85 -14.34
C GLU A 579 -22.42 -13.87 -14.28
N ARG A 580 -23.14 -13.77 -13.14
CA ARG A 580 -24.54 -14.11 -12.82
C ARG A 580 -25.02 -15.57 -12.80
N TRP A 581 -25.92 -15.75 -11.84
CA TRP A 581 -26.61 -16.95 -11.40
C TRP A 581 -28.06 -16.53 -11.03
N PRO A 582 -29.12 -17.16 -11.58
CA PRO A 582 -30.50 -16.89 -11.17
C PRO A 582 -30.84 -17.53 -9.82
N GLU A 583 -31.81 -16.98 -9.10
CA GLU A 583 -32.06 -17.29 -7.69
C GLU A 583 -32.66 -18.68 -7.41
N ALA A 584 -32.81 -18.96 -6.11
CA ALA A 584 -33.03 -20.27 -5.51
C ALA A 584 -34.31 -21.02 -5.94
N ASP A 585 -34.26 -22.35 -5.74
CA ASP A 585 -35.37 -23.07 -5.12
C ASP A 585 -34.81 -23.93 -3.96
N GLU A 586 -35.66 -24.33 -3.02
CA GLU A 586 -35.28 -24.96 -1.76
C GLU A 586 -35.08 -26.49 -1.86
N SER A 587 -34.57 -27.08 -0.78
CA SER A 587 -34.42 -28.52 -0.53
C SER A 587 -33.41 -29.30 -1.39
N THR A 588 -32.21 -29.52 -0.83
CA THR A 588 -31.83 -30.85 -0.29
C THR A 588 -30.50 -30.78 0.45
N GLY A 589 -30.39 -31.49 1.57
CA GLY A 589 -29.16 -31.55 2.36
C GLY A 589 -28.13 -32.52 1.77
N ALA A 590 -27.13 -32.00 1.08
CA ALA A 590 -25.92 -32.72 0.71
C ALA A 590 -24.69 -31.85 0.99
N ALA A 591 -23.67 -32.42 1.66
CA ALA A 591 -22.48 -31.67 2.03
C ALA A 591 -21.65 -31.27 0.80
N ALA A 592 -21.31 -29.98 0.69
CA ALA A 592 -20.42 -29.49 -0.35
C ALA A 592 -19.03 -30.16 -0.25
N SER A 593 -18.45 -30.55 -1.39
CA SER A 593 -17.05 -30.99 -1.40
C SER A 593 -16.12 -29.87 -0.91
N PRO A 594 -15.06 -30.20 -0.15
CA PRO A 594 -14.23 -29.19 0.50
C PRO A 594 -13.52 -28.31 -0.54
N LEU A 595 -13.64 -27.00 -0.35
CA LEU A 595 -12.70 -26.04 -0.95
C LEU A 595 -11.27 -26.42 -0.48
N PRO A 596 -10.22 -26.21 -1.28
CA PRO A 596 -8.85 -26.46 -0.84
C PRO A 596 -8.54 -25.64 0.42
N ALA A 597 -8.37 -26.31 1.56
CA ALA A 597 -8.33 -25.73 2.90
C ALA A 597 -7.41 -24.49 3.04
N ARG A 598 -6.26 -24.52 2.36
CA ARG A 598 -5.28 -23.42 2.26
C ARG A 598 -5.91 -22.10 1.77
N ALA A 599 -6.82 -22.16 0.80
CA ALA A 599 -7.47 -20.99 0.21
C ALA A 599 -8.55 -20.38 1.14
N ILE A 600 -9.25 -21.21 1.93
CA ILE A 600 -10.17 -20.71 2.96
C ILE A 600 -9.42 -19.87 4.00
N LEU A 601 -8.30 -20.39 4.52
CA LEU A 601 -7.46 -19.68 5.49
C LEU A 601 -6.88 -18.38 4.90
N LEU A 602 -6.44 -18.44 3.63
CA LEU A 602 -5.95 -17.28 2.91
C LEU A 602 -7.03 -16.19 2.78
N ASP A 603 -8.23 -16.54 2.35
CA ASP A 603 -9.33 -15.60 2.16
C ASP A 603 -9.84 -15.04 3.49
N LEU A 604 -9.92 -15.84 4.55
CA LEU A 604 -10.23 -15.37 5.91
C LEU A 604 -9.20 -14.34 6.41
N LEU A 605 -7.90 -14.62 6.20
CA LEU A 605 -6.82 -13.71 6.59
C LEU A 605 -6.84 -12.41 5.78
N GLN A 606 -7.18 -12.48 4.49
CA GLN A 606 -7.40 -11.31 3.63
C GLN A 606 -8.63 -10.49 4.05
N LEU A 607 -9.74 -11.13 4.41
CA LEU A 607 -10.96 -10.47 4.88
C LEU A 607 -10.76 -9.82 6.26
N ALA A 608 -9.90 -10.40 7.10
CA ALA A 608 -9.51 -9.84 8.39
C ALA A 608 -8.52 -8.66 8.27
N ALA A 609 -7.75 -8.56 7.17
CA ALA A 609 -6.69 -7.58 6.98
C ALA A 609 -7.13 -6.12 7.20
N VAL A 610 -8.32 -5.78 6.70
CA VAL A 610 -8.94 -4.43 6.81
C VAL A 610 -9.31 -4.07 8.26
N ARG A 611 -9.17 -5.02 9.19
CA ARG A 611 -9.47 -4.91 10.63
C ARG A 611 -8.24 -5.10 11.53
N GLY A 612 -7.04 -5.05 10.94
CA GLY A 612 -5.77 -5.18 11.66
C GLY A 612 -5.40 -6.62 12.02
N PRO A 613 -4.29 -6.81 12.77
CA PRO A 613 -3.74 -8.13 13.06
C PRO A 613 -4.72 -9.02 13.83
N ILE A 614 -5.12 -10.15 13.24
CA ILE A 614 -6.03 -11.12 13.85
C ILE A 614 -5.28 -12.05 14.81
N PRO A 615 -5.79 -12.31 16.03
CA PRO A 615 -5.24 -13.34 16.91
C PRO A 615 -5.25 -14.71 16.22
N ILE A 616 -4.14 -15.46 16.27
CA ILE A 616 -4.05 -16.76 15.59
C ILE A 616 -5.06 -17.78 16.13
N SER A 617 -5.50 -17.61 17.37
CA SER A 617 -6.61 -18.31 18.02
C SER A 617 -7.93 -18.15 17.24
N ILE A 618 -8.36 -16.91 17.00
CA ILE A 618 -9.59 -16.57 16.27
C ILE A 618 -9.45 -17.00 14.80
N LEU A 619 -8.30 -16.73 14.16
CA LEU A 619 -8.05 -17.12 12.77
C LEU A 619 -8.12 -18.64 12.57
N THR A 620 -7.50 -19.43 13.46
CA THR A 620 -7.58 -20.91 13.41
C THR A 620 -9.02 -21.40 13.55
N LYS A 621 -9.81 -20.74 14.39
CA LYS A 621 -11.20 -21.13 14.68
C LYS A 621 -12.16 -20.79 13.53
N ALA A 622 -12.03 -19.60 12.94
CA ALA A 622 -12.75 -19.22 11.72
C ALA A 622 -12.35 -20.12 10.53
N SER A 623 -11.05 -20.47 10.45
CA SER A 623 -10.53 -21.42 9.47
C SER A 623 -11.19 -22.79 9.61
N ALA A 624 -11.19 -23.37 10.81
CA ALA A 624 -11.87 -24.65 11.08
C ALA A 624 -13.37 -24.62 10.67
N ALA A 625 -14.10 -23.58 11.07
CA ALA A 625 -15.53 -23.42 10.74
C ALA A 625 -15.80 -23.17 9.25
N GLY A 626 -14.80 -22.68 8.49
CA GLY A 626 -14.84 -22.53 7.04
C GLY A 626 -14.46 -23.80 6.26
N GLY A 627 -13.88 -24.82 6.90
CA GLY A 627 -13.29 -26.00 6.24
C GLY A 627 -11.79 -25.87 5.92
N GLY A 628 -11.13 -24.85 6.46
CA GLY A 628 -9.68 -24.65 6.43
C GLY A 628 -8.94 -25.45 7.50
N PRO A 629 -7.61 -25.27 7.65
CA PRO A 629 -6.83 -25.86 8.72
C PRO A 629 -7.42 -25.64 10.13
N ASP A 630 -7.50 -26.72 10.89
CA ASP A 630 -8.18 -26.83 12.19
C ASP A 630 -7.29 -26.52 13.42
N ARG A 631 -5.97 -26.59 13.23
CA ARG A 631 -4.96 -26.50 14.31
C ARG A 631 -3.99 -25.36 14.05
N ARG A 632 -3.57 -24.68 15.13
CA ARG A 632 -2.57 -23.59 15.08
C ARG A 632 -1.28 -24.02 14.36
N VAL A 633 -0.88 -25.29 14.43
CA VAL A 633 0.29 -25.82 13.70
C VAL A 633 0.05 -25.76 12.18
N HIS A 634 -0.99 -26.43 11.68
CA HIS A 634 -1.35 -26.43 10.25
C HIS A 634 -1.60 -25.01 9.70
N VAL A 635 -2.14 -24.10 10.53
CA VAL A 635 -2.22 -22.67 10.21
C VAL A 635 -0.82 -22.07 10.06
N ARG A 636 0.06 -22.20 11.07
CA ARG A 636 1.44 -21.69 11.04
C ARG A 636 2.26 -22.24 9.86
N ASP A 637 2.03 -23.48 9.44
CA ASP A 637 2.67 -24.09 8.28
C ASP A 637 2.28 -23.34 6.99
N VAL A 638 0.98 -23.11 6.75
CA VAL A 638 0.50 -22.29 5.62
C VAL A 638 0.99 -20.85 5.72
N LEU A 639 1.02 -20.25 6.91
CA LEU A 639 1.53 -18.89 7.08
C LEU A 639 3.04 -18.79 6.81
N ALA A 640 3.82 -19.86 6.99
CA ALA A 640 5.23 -19.91 6.63
C ALA A 640 5.44 -19.95 5.11
N GLU A 641 4.59 -20.68 4.36
CA GLU A 641 4.62 -20.68 2.89
C GLU A 641 4.32 -19.31 2.27
N LEU A 642 3.50 -18.48 2.93
CA LEU A 642 3.07 -17.17 2.40
C LEU A 642 4.16 -16.09 2.50
N GLY A 643 5.20 -16.30 3.32
CA GLY A 643 6.36 -15.42 3.44
C GLY A 643 5.99 -13.96 3.67
N ALA A 644 6.58 -13.04 2.90
CA ALA A 644 6.36 -11.59 2.98
C ALA A 644 4.91 -11.13 2.69
N SER A 645 4.01 -12.04 2.27
CA SER A 645 2.58 -11.76 2.13
C SER A 645 1.84 -11.70 3.48
N VAL A 646 2.50 -12.09 4.57
CA VAL A 646 1.94 -12.11 5.92
C VAL A 646 2.96 -11.57 6.94
N SER A 647 2.55 -10.60 7.74
CA SER A 647 3.26 -10.21 8.97
C SER A 647 2.76 -11.01 10.17
N ARG A 648 3.67 -11.45 11.04
CA ARG A 648 3.36 -12.23 12.27
C ARG A 648 4.07 -11.62 13.47
N ALA A 649 3.32 -11.04 14.41
CA ALA A 649 3.87 -10.54 15.66
C ALA A 649 3.77 -11.62 16.75
N ARG A 650 4.78 -11.70 17.63
CA ARG A 650 4.90 -12.73 18.69
C ARG A 650 4.78 -14.18 18.17
N ALA A 651 5.28 -14.43 16.96
CA ALA A 651 5.18 -15.72 16.28
C ALA A 651 5.61 -16.90 17.17
N GLY A 652 4.76 -17.93 17.28
CA GLY A 652 5.00 -19.10 18.12
C GLY A 652 4.37 -19.03 19.53
N LEU A 653 4.21 -17.82 20.10
CA LEU A 653 3.68 -17.62 21.45
C LEU A 653 2.15 -17.77 21.52
N ALA A 654 1.57 -17.51 22.70
CA ALA A 654 0.13 -17.56 22.92
C ALA A 654 -0.58 -16.37 22.26
N GLU A 655 0.03 -15.18 22.38
CA GLU A 655 -0.45 -13.86 21.94
C GLU A 655 -0.05 -13.56 20.48
N GLU A 656 0.16 -14.60 19.67
CA GLU A 656 0.54 -14.46 18.26
C GLU A 656 -0.60 -13.83 17.44
N THR A 657 -0.29 -12.75 16.74
CA THR A 657 -1.18 -12.10 15.77
C THR A 657 -0.64 -12.18 14.35
N VAL A 658 -1.55 -12.18 13.39
CA VAL A 658 -1.30 -12.41 11.97
C VAL A 658 -1.97 -11.30 11.16
N LEU A 659 -1.26 -10.70 10.21
CA LEU A 659 -1.79 -9.66 9.33
C LEU A 659 -1.41 -9.97 7.88
N TRP A 660 -2.39 -9.94 6.97
CA TRP A 660 -2.12 -9.98 5.53
C TRP A 660 -1.46 -8.67 5.07
N THR A 661 -0.32 -8.79 4.38
CA THR A 661 0.45 -7.67 3.80
C THR A 661 0.55 -7.76 2.27
N GLY A 662 0.09 -8.86 1.67
CA GLY A 662 0.00 -9.02 0.21
C GLY A 662 -1.12 -8.19 -0.43
N LYS A 663 -1.24 -8.26 -1.76
CA LYS A 663 -2.39 -7.68 -2.48
C LYS A 663 -3.64 -8.51 -2.20
N THR A 664 -4.74 -7.86 -1.80
CA THR A 664 -6.03 -8.53 -1.63
C THR A 664 -6.57 -9.01 -2.97
N SER A 665 -6.70 -10.32 -3.10
CA SER A 665 -7.29 -11.08 -4.20
C SER A 665 -7.89 -12.35 -3.59
N LEU A 666 -9.19 -12.34 -3.29
CA LEU A 666 -9.87 -13.49 -2.69
C LEU A 666 -9.93 -14.64 -3.69
N THR A 667 -9.68 -15.86 -3.22
CA THR A 667 -9.77 -17.09 -4.00
C THR A 667 -11.23 -17.44 -4.32
N PHE A 668 -12.14 -17.09 -3.41
CA PHE A 668 -13.58 -17.32 -3.52
C PHE A 668 -14.37 -16.03 -3.18
N PRO A 669 -14.45 -15.04 -4.10
CA PRO A 669 -15.18 -13.79 -3.87
C PRO A 669 -16.64 -14.01 -3.44
N ASP A 670 -17.34 -14.96 -4.07
CA ASP A 670 -18.72 -15.35 -3.74
C ASP A 670 -18.88 -15.91 -2.31
N ALA A 671 -17.81 -16.48 -1.75
CA ALA A 671 -17.82 -17.00 -0.39
C ALA A 671 -17.53 -15.92 0.67
N ALA A 672 -17.15 -14.69 0.29
CA ALA A 672 -16.70 -13.65 1.21
C ALA A 672 -17.70 -13.39 2.35
N THR A 673 -18.99 -13.28 2.05
CA THR A 673 -20.06 -13.09 3.05
C THR A 673 -20.09 -14.23 4.07
N ARG A 674 -19.96 -15.48 3.62
CA ARG A 674 -19.94 -16.68 4.46
C ARG A 674 -18.66 -16.78 5.29
N LEU A 675 -17.51 -16.39 4.73
CA LEU A 675 -16.23 -16.36 5.44
C LEU A 675 -16.18 -15.23 6.48
N ARG A 676 -16.82 -14.09 6.23
CA ARG A 676 -17.02 -13.04 7.25
C ARG A 676 -17.93 -13.50 8.38
N LEU A 677 -18.98 -14.29 8.10
CA LEU A 677 -19.75 -14.95 9.15
C LEU A 677 -18.87 -15.88 10.00
N ARG A 678 -17.96 -16.66 9.41
CA ARG A 678 -17.00 -17.48 10.19
C ARG A 678 -16.05 -16.66 11.05
N LEU A 679 -15.63 -15.47 10.58
CA LEU A 679 -14.87 -14.51 11.41
C LEU A 679 -15.74 -13.97 12.56
N ALA A 680 -17.01 -13.65 12.31
CA ALA A 680 -17.95 -13.18 13.33
C ALA A 680 -18.19 -14.25 14.41
N GLU A 681 -18.57 -15.47 14.04
CA GLU A 681 -18.81 -16.61 14.95
C GLU A 681 -17.59 -16.92 15.82
N ALA A 682 -16.40 -17.06 15.20
CA ALA A 682 -15.16 -17.33 15.91
C ALA A 682 -14.77 -16.22 16.90
N THR A 683 -15.17 -14.97 16.60
CA THR A 683 -15.00 -13.80 17.47
C THR A 683 -16.08 -13.74 18.57
N SER A 684 -17.30 -14.18 18.26
CA SER A 684 -18.45 -14.22 19.19
C SER A 684 -18.18 -15.10 20.41
N GLU A 685 -17.50 -16.21 20.21
CA GLU A 685 -17.12 -17.15 21.28
C GLU A 685 -15.98 -16.64 22.19
N VAL A 686 -15.38 -15.48 21.90
CA VAL A 686 -14.51 -14.78 22.85
C VAL A 686 -15.40 -14.05 23.86
N ALA A 687 -15.33 -14.40 25.15
CA ALA A 687 -16.10 -13.72 26.20
C ALA A 687 -15.90 -12.18 26.18
N PRO A 688 -16.87 -11.36 26.62
CA PRO A 688 -16.63 -9.94 26.87
C PRO A 688 -15.62 -9.73 28.01
N VAL A 689 -15.23 -8.49 28.25
CA VAL A 689 -14.43 -8.09 29.42
C VAL A 689 -15.37 -8.00 30.63
N THR A 690 -14.93 -8.47 31.79
CA THR A 690 -15.74 -8.51 33.02
C THR A 690 -14.87 -8.16 34.23
N GLY A 691 -15.26 -7.15 35.00
CA GLY A 691 -14.41 -6.59 36.07
C GLY A 691 -13.38 -5.60 35.53
N ASP A 692 -12.41 -5.25 36.37
CA ASP A 692 -11.39 -4.22 36.10
C ASP A 692 -10.06 -4.78 35.54
N ASP A 693 -10.04 -6.08 35.17
CA ASP A 693 -8.85 -6.75 34.62
C ASP A 693 -8.49 -6.24 33.21
N GLU A 694 -7.19 -6.19 32.90
CA GLU A 694 -6.71 -5.77 31.57
C GLU A 694 -7.19 -6.75 30.48
N PRO A 695 -7.83 -6.26 29.40
CA PRO A 695 -8.45 -7.13 28.40
C PRO A 695 -7.41 -7.92 27.62
N THR A 696 -7.63 -9.23 27.50
CA THR A 696 -6.79 -10.08 26.63
C THR A 696 -6.77 -9.58 25.19
N LEU A 697 -5.75 -9.98 24.44
CA LEU A 697 -5.58 -9.61 23.03
C LEU A 697 -6.78 -10.08 22.17
N GLU A 698 -7.30 -11.29 22.44
CA GLU A 698 -8.56 -11.77 21.88
C GLU A 698 -9.78 -10.91 22.27
N GLN A 699 -9.96 -10.57 23.55
CA GLN A 699 -11.07 -9.73 24.01
C GLN A 699 -11.04 -8.34 23.35
N SER A 700 -9.86 -7.73 23.27
CA SER A 700 -9.62 -6.43 22.64
C SER A 700 -9.95 -6.47 21.15
N TYR A 701 -9.49 -7.50 20.43
CA TYR A 701 -9.82 -7.69 19.02
C TYR A 701 -11.34 -7.89 18.81
N ALA A 702 -11.97 -8.69 19.66
CA ALA A 702 -13.41 -8.96 19.58
C ALA A 702 -14.27 -7.72 19.87
N ALA A 703 -13.86 -6.90 20.84
CA ALA A 703 -14.50 -5.63 21.19
C ALA A 703 -14.41 -4.55 20.08
N ALA A 704 -13.45 -4.69 19.15
CA ALA A 704 -13.32 -3.82 17.99
C ALA A 704 -14.07 -4.35 16.75
N ASN A 705 -14.04 -5.67 16.51
CA ASN A 705 -14.28 -6.22 15.17
C ASN A 705 -15.50 -7.14 15.00
N GLU A 706 -16.13 -7.63 16.07
CA GLU A 706 -17.23 -8.62 15.93
C GLU A 706 -18.43 -8.08 15.14
N ALA A 707 -18.98 -6.94 15.59
CA ALA A 707 -20.13 -6.31 14.93
C ALA A 707 -19.84 -5.94 13.47
N GLU A 708 -18.58 -5.62 13.16
CA GLU A 708 -18.13 -5.29 11.81
C GLU A 708 -18.14 -6.49 10.87
N TYR A 709 -17.83 -7.69 11.37
CA TYR A 709 -17.94 -8.93 10.59
C TYR A 709 -19.40 -9.32 10.33
N PHE A 710 -20.28 -9.20 11.34
CA PHE A 710 -21.72 -9.40 11.15
C PHE A 710 -22.31 -8.41 10.14
N TRP A 711 -21.97 -7.11 10.25
CA TRP A 711 -22.44 -6.10 9.31
C TRP A 711 -21.99 -6.36 7.88
N PHE A 712 -20.73 -6.73 7.66
CA PHE A 712 -20.22 -7.10 6.34
C PHE A 712 -20.67 -8.50 5.85
N ALA A 713 -21.37 -9.27 6.69
CA ALA A 713 -22.10 -10.47 6.32
C ALA A 713 -23.60 -10.21 6.03
N GLY A 714 -24.08 -8.95 6.18
CA GLY A 714 -25.48 -8.57 6.04
C GLY A 714 -26.35 -8.84 7.28
N LEU A 715 -25.76 -9.37 8.35
CA LEU A 715 -26.44 -9.70 9.61
C LEU A 715 -26.47 -8.47 10.53
N HIS A 716 -27.35 -7.53 10.20
CA HIS A 716 -27.39 -6.23 10.86
C HIS A 716 -27.91 -6.31 12.31
N GLU A 717 -28.87 -7.19 12.62
CA GLU A 717 -29.36 -7.36 14.00
C GLU A 717 -28.29 -8.00 14.91
N ASP A 718 -27.58 -9.04 14.44
CA ASP A 718 -26.46 -9.66 15.15
C ASP A 718 -25.31 -8.67 15.39
N ALA A 719 -25.06 -7.77 14.43
CA ALA A 719 -24.12 -6.67 14.62
C ALA A 719 -24.54 -5.73 15.76
N LEU A 720 -25.84 -5.38 15.84
CA LEU A 720 -26.38 -4.58 16.95
C LEU A 720 -26.28 -5.32 18.29
N GLN A 721 -26.62 -6.60 18.34
CA GLN A 721 -26.49 -7.42 19.54
C GLN A 721 -25.03 -7.55 20.02
N ALA A 722 -24.07 -7.66 19.09
CA ALA A 722 -22.65 -7.67 19.41
C ALA A 722 -22.16 -6.34 20.02
N LEU A 723 -22.69 -5.19 19.55
CA LEU A 723 -22.40 -3.88 20.14
C LEU A 723 -22.95 -3.74 21.58
N GLU A 724 -24.15 -4.28 21.84
CA GLU A 724 -24.75 -4.30 23.18
C GLU A 724 -23.99 -5.23 24.13
N ARG A 725 -23.67 -6.45 23.68
CA ARG A 725 -22.94 -7.45 24.48
C ARG A 725 -21.49 -7.04 24.78
N ARG A 726 -20.90 -6.15 23.97
CA ARG A 726 -19.55 -5.58 24.17
C ARG A 726 -19.57 -4.08 24.46
N ALA A 727 -20.60 -3.58 25.14
CA ALA A 727 -20.62 -2.23 25.66
C ALA A 727 -19.41 -1.98 26.59
N SER A 728 -18.79 -0.80 26.46
CA SER A 728 -17.74 -0.34 27.38
C SER A 728 -18.31 -0.11 28.79
N PRO A 729 -17.54 -0.28 29.88
CA PRO A 729 -17.92 0.23 31.19
C PRO A 729 -18.09 1.77 31.20
N LEU A 730 -17.49 2.49 30.25
CA LEU A 730 -17.59 3.96 30.13
C LEU A 730 -18.79 4.35 29.24
N PRO A 731 -19.85 5.00 29.78
CA PRO A 731 -21.06 5.31 29.00
C PRO A 731 -20.83 6.26 27.82
N VAL A 732 -19.83 7.14 27.92
CA VAL A 732 -19.45 8.09 26.85
C VAL A 732 -18.93 7.35 25.62
N GLU A 733 -18.11 6.31 25.78
CA GLU A 733 -17.59 5.53 24.65
C GLU A 733 -18.71 4.78 23.92
N ASN A 734 -19.70 4.30 24.66
CA ASN A 734 -20.90 3.71 24.06
C ASN A 734 -21.72 4.76 23.31
N ARG A 735 -21.89 5.98 23.84
CA ARG A 735 -22.59 7.08 23.14
C ARG A 735 -21.96 7.35 21.78
N GLU A 736 -20.63 7.54 21.72
CA GLU A 736 -19.92 7.80 20.45
C GLU A 736 -19.99 6.60 19.49
N ARG A 737 -19.84 5.38 20.01
CA ARG A 737 -20.00 4.14 19.23
C ARG A 737 -21.40 4.06 18.60
N TRP A 738 -22.46 4.27 19.38
CA TRP A 738 -23.84 4.24 18.87
C TRP A 738 -24.15 5.40 17.92
N ALA A 739 -23.58 6.59 18.13
CA ALA A 739 -23.67 7.71 17.19
C ALA A 739 -23.07 7.37 15.81
N ALA A 740 -21.86 6.83 15.79
CA ALA A 740 -21.16 6.44 14.57
C ALA A 740 -21.91 5.33 13.79
N TRP A 741 -22.52 4.38 14.51
CA TRP A 741 -23.33 3.31 13.92
C TRP A 741 -24.71 3.79 13.45
N ALA A 742 -25.35 4.74 14.14
CA ALA A 742 -26.59 5.36 13.68
C ALA A 742 -26.40 6.10 12.34
N TYR A 743 -25.35 6.91 12.22
CA TYR A 743 -25.00 7.60 10.97
C TYR A 743 -24.65 6.62 9.83
N ARG A 744 -23.93 5.54 10.15
CA ARG A 744 -23.60 4.48 9.17
C ARG A 744 -24.85 3.78 8.66
N ALA A 745 -25.75 3.37 9.55
CA ALA A 745 -27.00 2.73 9.18
C ALA A 745 -27.87 3.67 8.33
N ALA A 746 -27.97 4.95 8.71
CA ALA A 746 -28.69 5.96 7.93
C ALA A 746 -28.16 6.09 6.49
N ARG A 747 -26.84 6.12 6.30
CA ARG A 747 -26.22 6.22 4.95
C ARG A 747 -26.27 4.93 4.12
N GLN A 748 -26.32 3.75 4.74
CA GLN A 748 -26.24 2.47 4.02
C GLN A 748 -27.59 1.77 3.85
N LEU A 749 -28.53 2.00 4.76
CA LEU A 749 -29.85 1.35 4.80
C LEU A 749 -31.01 2.36 4.69
N GLY A 750 -30.75 3.65 4.97
CA GLY A 750 -31.73 4.74 4.92
C GLY A 750 -32.11 5.27 6.31
N GLU A 751 -32.51 6.55 6.35
CA GLU A 751 -32.84 7.29 7.59
C GLU A 751 -33.95 6.66 8.44
N THR A 752 -34.89 5.97 7.78
CA THR A 752 -36.06 5.31 8.37
C THR A 752 -35.91 3.79 8.49
N HIS A 753 -34.79 3.18 8.08
CA HIS A 753 -34.64 1.73 8.19
C HIS A 753 -34.66 1.26 9.65
N ARG A 754 -35.26 0.10 9.96
CA ARG A 754 -35.44 -0.41 11.33
C ARG A 754 -34.15 -0.39 12.16
N ILE A 755 -33.06 -0.91 11.58
CA ILE A 755 -31.70 -0.87 12.16
C ILE A 755 -31.23 0.57 12.46
N THR A 756 -31.48 1.52 11.55
CA THR A 756 -31.12 2.93 11.74
C THR A 756 -31.88 3.52 12.92
N LEU A 757 -33.17 3.23 13.04
CA LEU A 757 -34.02 3.69 14.14
C LEU A 757 -33.58 3.07 15.48
N ARG A 758 -33.25 1.76 15.50
CA ARG A 758 -32.65 1.08 16.67
C ARG A 758 -31.33 1.74 17.11
N CYS A 759 -30.41 2.00 16.17
CA CYS A 759 -29.16 2.70 16.48
C CYS A 759 -29.38 4.12 17.01
N LYS A 760 -30.33 4.88 16.43
CA LYS A 760 -30.70 6.23 16.89
C LYS A 760 -31.27 6.20 18.32
N ALA A 761 -32.16 5.24 18.62
CA ALA A 761 -32.69 5.03 19.96
C ALA A 761 -31.56 4.74 20.96
N ARG A 762 -30.70 3.74 20.69
CA ARG A 762 -29.57 3.39 21.57
C ARG A 762 -28.57 4.53 21.74
N HIS A 763 -28.31 5.34 20.72
CA HIS A 763 -27.50 6.56 20.86
C HIS A 763 -28.12 7.55 21.86
N ALA A 764 -29.45 7.75 21.83
CA ALA A 764 -30.14 8.56 22.82
C ALA A 764 -30.11 7.93 24.24
N THR A 765 -30.37 6.62 24.37
CA THR A 765 -30.25 5.89 25.65
C THR A 765 -28.85 6.06 26.27
N TRP A 766 -27.79 5.93 25.47
CA TRP A 766 -26.41 6.10 25.94
C TRP A 766 -26.00 7.56 26.15
N THR A 767 -26.65 8.52 25.48
CA THR A 767 -26.52 9.95 25.82
C THR A 767 -26.99 10.22 27.25
N GLY A 768 -28.11 9.63 27.66
CA GLY A 768 -28.64 9.74 29.01
C GLY A 768 -27.76 9.04 30.04
N LYS A 769 -27.28 7.83 29.73
CA LYS A 769 -26.32 7.10 30.58
C LYS A 769 -24.96 7.80 30.71
N ALA A 770 -24.60 8.66 29.76
CA ALA A 770 -23.41 9.52 29.81
C ALA A 770 -23.63 10.84 30.60
N GLY A 771 -24.81 11.04 31.20
CA GLY A 771 -25.12 12.16 32.10
C GLY A 771 -26.08 13.20 31.50
N ASP A 772 -26.34 13.18 30.19
CA ASP A 772 -27.23 14.15 29.53
C ASP A 772 -28.64 13.55 29.31
N ALA A 773 -29.39 13.43 30.40
CA ALA A 773 -30.79 12.97 30.37
C ALA A 773 -31.71 13.91 29.57
N ALA A 774 -31.39 15.20 29.49
CA ALA A 774 -32.21 16.19 28.80
C ALA A 774 -32.13 16.04 27.27
N THR A 775 -30.93 15.90 26.71
CA THR A 775 -30.74 15.58 25.29
C THR A 775 -31.20 14.16 24.96
N ALA A 776 -31.02 13.19 25.88
CA ALA A 776 -31.53 11.84 25.68
C ALA A 776 -33.05 11.83 25.48
N LEU A 777 -33.80 12.45 26.41
CA LEU A 777 -35.25 12.59 26.33
C LEU A 777 -35.66 13.30 25.03
N ARG A 778 -35.07 14.46 24.73
CA ARG A 778 -35.37 15.23 23.51
C ARG A 778 -35.14 14.41 22.23
N ARG A 779 -34.03 13.68 22.14
CA ARG A 779 -33.73 12.82 20.96
C ARG A 779 -34.74 11.68 20.80
N LEU A 780 -35.28 11.14 21.90
CA LEU A 780 -36.31 10.11 21.86
C LEU A 780 -37.68 10.70 21.51
N GLU A 781 -38.03 11.87 22.04
CA GLU A 781 -39.23 12.65 21.67
C GLU A 781 -39.22 13.02 20.17
N GLU A 782 -38.06 13.41 19.63
CA GLU A 782 -37.83 13.64 18.19
C GLU A 782 -37.95 12.36 17.36
N LEU A 783 -37.53 11.20 17.90
CA LEU A 783 -37.53 9.90 17.21
C LEU A 783 -38.90 9.20 17.23
N LEU A 784 -39.69 9.37 18.30
CA LEU A 784 -40.93 8.62 18.52
C LEU A 784 -41.94 8.75 17.35
N PRO A 785 -42.22 9.94 16.79
CA PRO A 785 -43.11 10.06 15.63
C PRO A 785 -42.58 9.30 14.40
N VAL A 786 -41.27 9.31 14.18
CA VAL A 786 -40.63 8.66 13.02
C VAL A 786 -40.71 7.14 13.13
N VAL A 787 -40.35 6.58 14.29
CA VAL A 787 -40.42 5.13 14.50
C VAL A 787 -41.87 4.63 14.53
N THR A 788 -42.79 5.39 15.13
CA THR A 788 -44.23 5.08 15.12
C THR A 788 -44.82 5.07 13.70
N ALA A 789 -44.51 6.09 12.89
CA ALA A 789 -44.98 6.17 11.50
C ALA A 789 -44.35 5.12 10.57
N THR A 790 -43.17 4.60 10.92
CA THR A 790 -42.44 3.61 10.10
C THR A 790 -42.80 2.16 10.44
N LEU A 791 -42.92 1.84 11.74
CA LEU A 791 -43.09 0.46 12.22
C LEU A 791 -44.52 0.16 12.72
N GLY A 792 -45.32 1.20 13.00
CA GLY A 792 -46.67 1.09 13.53
C GLY A 792 -46.73 1.05 15.07
N GLU A 793 -47.84 1.52 15.65
CA GLU A 793 -47.96 1.79 17.10
C GLU A 793 -47.71 0.60 18.06
N GLY A 794 -47.81 -0.63 17.56
CA GLY A 794 -47.68 -1.86 18.34
C GLY A 794 -46.36 -2.61 18.15
N ASP A 795 -45.40 -2.05 17.41
CA ASP A 795 -44.08 -2.67 17.24
C ASP A 795 -43.19 -2.51 18.49
N GLU A 796 -42.41 -3.55 18.80
CA GLU A 796 -41.53 -3.63 19.97
C GLU A 796 -40.54 -2.45 20.09
N ASP A 797 -40.03 -1.92 18.97
CA ASP A 797 -39.11 -0.78 18.99
C ASP A 797 -39.82 0.53 19.35
N VAL A 798 -41.11 0.66 18.97
CA VAL A 798 -41.95 1.81 19.34
C VAL A 798 -42.28 1.77 20.83
N VAL A 799 -42.52 0.57 21.38
CA VAL A 799 -42.68 0.37 22.83
C VAL A 799 -41.37 0.69 23.56
N SER A 800 -40.23 0.16 23.12
CA SER A 800 -38.93 0.42 23.75
C SER A 800 -38.56 1.92 23.74
N VAL A 801 -38.92 2.69 22.70
CA VAL A 801 -38.71 4.14 22.68
C VAL A 801 -39.66 4.86 23.64
N ARG A 802 -40.92 4.42 23.77
CA ARG A 802 -41.87 4.96 24.77
C ARG A 802 -41.40 4.69 26.21
N ASP A 803 -40.86 3.50 26.48
CA ASP A 803 -40.33 3.13 27.80
C ASP A 803 -39.06 3.92 28.16
N ASP A 804 -38.13 4.11 27.21
CA ASP A 804 -36.96 4.97 27.41
C ASP A 804 -37.38 6.44 27.66
N ILE A 805 -38.39 6.96 26.95
CA ILE A 805 -38.96 8.31 27.20
C ILE A 805 -39.50 8.42 28.63
N ALA A 806 -40.25 7.42 29.10
CA ALA A 806 -40.77 7.40 30.47
C ALA A 806 -39.62 7.33 31.51
N PHE A 807 -38.61 6.50 31.25
CA PHE A 807 -37.44 6.33 32.12
C PHE A 807 -36.61 7.62 32.29
N TRP A 808 -36.40 8.38 31.20
CA TRP A 808 -35.67 9.65 31.23
C TRP A 808 -36.54 10.83 31.70
N SER A 809 -37.84 10.83 31.41
CA SER A 809 -38.78 11.84 31.95
C SER A 809 -38.84 11.80 33.47
N ALA A 810 -38.73 10.61 34.08
CA ALA A 810 -38.67 10.43 35.53
C ALA A 810 -37.30 10.77 36.17
N ARG A 811 -36.34 11.28 35.38
CA ARG A 811 -34.96 11.64 35.79
C ARG A 811 -34.55 13.05 35.34
N LYS A 812 -35.54 13.89 35.04
CA LYS A 812 -35.39 15.25 34.53
C LYS A 812 -35.37 16.30 35.65
#